data_AF-A0AAE3UJ32-F1
#
_entry.id   AF-A0AAE3UJ32-F1
#
_cell.length_a   1.000
_cell.length_b   1.000
_cell.length_c   1.000
_cell.angle_alpha   90.00
_cell.angle_beta   90.00
_cell.angle_gamma   90.00
#
_symmetry.space_group_name_H-M   'P 1'
#
loop_
_entity.id
_entity.type
_entity.pdbx_description
1 polymer ?
#
loop_
_entity_poly.entity_id
_entity_poly.type
_entity_poly.pdbx_seq_one_letter_code
_entity_poly.pdbx_strand_id
1 'polypeptide(L)'
;MKGNFFTLLFLLFTGNLLAQQSTQTIRGKITDAASKMPIVGAAIMVLGTNPPIGTSSDADGSFRLSNVKVGRASLKITFVGYEDLFLADVIINAGKETILDLSMTESLHTLNEVTVTYKRSEDNRVTNNEMVTLSSRPFNPSETLKYAGSLGDPSRMAANFAGVSGANDARNDIIVRGNSPSSVLWRLDGVNIPNPNHFSSLGTTGGPVSMLNANLLAKSDFMSGAFPAEYANALGSVFDLRLRKGNDEKNEFLLQSGFNGLEVGAEGPYSKKSKASYLINYRYSAVALMSSLGFEIAGTPYYQDFTFKTDIPVGKRGTLTAWTIGGKSHINFWGKDVDTEGDAYGDENENTRVKFSTGIGAISYEHRFSDRTYGKLTVSGSRTTQNYEGDTVIYNGENSKDILQEIHTNTASFTNEKLSANAYLSHKLSARDKISEGIIADLSQFNLQNKELYPETKQLIGNKGNTLLFQGYAQWKHRFNEKLSMNTGASVLHYQLNNKTVVEPRIGFNYALTPGSSLNIAYGLHSNLQPILVYFYQTKQTDGSYTQTNKNLDFTRSHHFVLGYERNLTQNLHLKVEAYYQSLYDVPVEQRPSYYSILTEGANFNPISVDSLLNKGAGRNYGLEVTLEKYFSKNYYFLVTGSFFDSKYKGSDGIERNSPFNSKYVVNLLAGKEFHIGKKDNVLSINWKLTTTGGRYIQVIDMARSVEMNTTIFDNSQAYTKQQSAYFRTDLKIGYKMNRKHSTHELAIDLQNITNNQNIFQQAYNPRTNRIGTAYQQGFLPIPYYKLTF
;
A
#
# COMPACT_ATOMS: atom_id res chain seq x y z
N MET A 1 23.87 10.47 -40.66
CA MET A 1 22.80 11.47 -40.44
C MET A 1 22.35 11.43 -38.99
N LYS A 2 23.17 11.98 -38.09
CA LYS A 2 22.97 11.98 -36.63
C LYS A 2 23.45 13.36 -36.17
N GLY A 3 22.54 14.26 -35.81
CA GLY A 3 22.93 15.61 -35.39
C GLY A 3 21.82 16.65 -35.36
N ASN A 4 20.76 16.50 -36.16
CA ASN A 4 19.78 17.58 -36.35
C ASN A 4 18.42 17.37 -35.65
N PHE A 5 18.22 16.32 -34.86
CA PHE A 5 16.95 16.10 -34.14
C PHE A 5 16.92 16.80 -32.76
N PHE A 6 18.06 16.93 -32.08
CA PHE A 6 18.16 17.61 -30.79
C PHE A 6 18.05 19.14 -30.90
N THR A 7 18.53 19.70 -32.02
CA THR A 7 18.49 21.16 -32.26
C THR A 7 17.08 21.64 -32.64
N LEU A 8 16.28 20.79 -33.32
CA LEU A 8 14.89 21.13 -33.67
C LEU A 8 13.94 21.09 -32.46
N LEU A 9 14.24 20.25 -31.45
CA LEU A 9 13.47 20.20 -30.19
C LEU A 9 13.72 21.42 -29.29
N PHE A 10 14.87 22.09 -29.43
CA PHE A 10 15.24 23.26 -28.65
C PHE A 10 14.70 24.58 -29.23
N LEU A 11 14.47 24.63 -30.55
CA LEU A 11 14.01 25.83 -31.27
C LEU A 11 12.48 26.06 -31.22
N LEU A 12 11.68 25.10 -30.74
CA LEU A 12 10.23 25.28 -30.54
C LEU A 12 9.86 25.99 -29.21
N PHE A 13 10.85 26.41 -28.40
CA PHE A 13 10.60 27.02 -27.08
C PHE A 13 10.70 28.56 -27.02
N THR A 14 10.97 29.24 -28.13
CA THR A 14 11.12 30.71 -28.17
C THR A 14 9.88 31.40 -28.74
N GLY A 15 8.76 31.30 -28.04
CA GLY A 15 7.56 32.12 -28.27
C GLY A 15 7.43 33.20 -27.20
N ASN A 16 7.30 34.45 -27.64
CA ASN A 16 7.14 35.68 -26.83
C ASN A 16 6.16 35.52 -25.65
N LEU A 17 6.58 35.96 -24.46
CA LEU A 17 5.81 35.84 -23.22
C LEU A 17 5.53 37.20 -22.62
N LEU A 18 4.32 37.68 -22.90
CA LEU A 18 3.66 38.61 -21.99
C LEU A 18 3.47 37.90 -20.64
N ALA A 19 3.97 38.54 -19.59
CA ALA A 19 3.99 38.02 -18.25
C ALA A 19 2.58 37.99 -17.64
N GLN A 20 1.94 36.82 -17.63
CA GLN A 20 0.86 36.51 -16.70
C GLN A 20 1.35 35.47 -15.70
N GLN A 21 1.22 35.81 -14.42
CA GLN A 21 1.37 34.85 -13.34
C GLN A 21 0.33 33.75 -13.53
N SER A 22 0.76 32.50 -13.70
CA SER A 22 -0.17 31.41 -13.97
C SER A 22 -1.01 31.15 -12.73
N THR A 23 -2.33 31.15 -12.90
CA THR A 23 -3.30 30.85 -11.84
C THR A 23 -4.13 29.63 -12.21
N GLN A 24 -4.79 29.03 -11.22
CA GLN A 24 -5.69 27.90 -11.38
C GLN A 24 -6.85 27.99 -10.38
N THR A 25 -7.89 27.19 -10.61
CA THR A 25 -9.01 27.01 -9.69
C THR A 25 -8.70 25.94 -8.64
N ILE A 26 -8.99 26.25 -7.37
CA ILE A 26 -9.25 25.24 -6.33
C ILE A 26 -10.75 25.17 -6.11
N ARG A 27 -11.32 23.98 -6.13
CA ARG A 27 -12.74 23.76 -5.84
C ARG A 27 -12.95 22.49 -5.05
N GLY A 28 -14.15 22.30 -4.53
CA GLY A 28 -14.39 21.14 -3.68
C GLY A 28 -15.72 21.16 -2.96
N LYS A 29 -15.86 20.25 -1.99
CA LYS A 29 -17.02 20.11 -1.13
C LYS A 29 -16.62 20.03 0.33
N ILE A 30 -17.41 20.65 1.21
CA ILE A 30 -17.24 20.62 2.66
C ILE A 30 -18.46 19.94 3.29
N THR A 31 -18.20 18.93 4.12
CA THR A 31 -19.23 18.13 4.79
C THR A 31 -18.95 17.95 6.29
N ASP A 32 -19.97 17.65 7.08
CA ASP A 32 -19.80 17.20 8.46
C ASP A 32 -19.16 15.81 8.48
N ALA A 33 -18.14 15.61 9.31
CA ALA A 33 -17.34 14.39 9.34
C ALA A 33 -18.15 13.14 9.77
N ALA A 34 -19.15 13.32 10.63
CA ALA A 34 -19.94 12.25 11.22
C ALA A 34 -21.17 11.85 10.37
N SER A 35 -21.88 12.83 9.83
CA SER A 35 -23.16 12.68 9.10
C SER A 35 -23.04 12.81 7.57
N LYS A 36 -21.91 13.32 7.06
CA LYS A 36 -21.71 13.71 5.66
C LYS A 36 -22.70 14.77 5.14
N MET A 37 -23.38 15.47 6.05
CA MET A 37 -24.23 16.60 5.69
C MET A 37 -23.37 17.74 5.11
N PRO A 38 -23.76 18.36 3.98
CA PRO A 38 -23.10 19.56 3.48
C PRO A 38 -23.11 20.69 4.49
N ILE A 39 -21.98 21.39 4.61
CA ILE A 39 -21.86 22.57 5.46
C ILE A 39 -22.03 23.80 4.57
N VAL A 40 -23.12 24.54 4.76
CA VAL A 40 -23.46 25.74 4.00
C VAL A 40 -22.86 26.98 4.66
N GLY A 41 -22.19 27.84 3.90
CA GLY A 41 -21.64 29.10 4.39
C GLY A 41 -20.31 28.97 5.16
N ALA A 42 -19.62 27.83 5.09
CA ALA A 42 -18.26 27.71 5.60
C ALA A 42 -17.34 28.66 4.82
N ALA A 43 -16.53 29.46 5.52
CA ALA A 43 -15.59 30.38 4.90
C ALA A 43 -14.29 29.65 4.56
N ILE A 44 -13.78 29.78 3.33
CA ILE A 44 -12.55 29.17 2.85
C ILE A 44 -11.60 30.29 2.43
N MET A 45 -10.41 30.31 2.99
CA MET A 45 -9.39 31.33 2.72
C MET A 45 -8.06 30.71 2.31
N VAL A 46 -7.42 31.29 1.30
CA VAL A 46 -6.02 31.02 0.96
C VAL A 46 -5.12 31.86 1.87
N LEU A 47 -4.26 31.22 2.65
CA LEU A 47 -3.37 31.94 3.57
C LEU A 47 -2.18 32.56 2.83
N GLY A 48 -1.74 33.73 3.30
CA GLY A 48 -0.54 34.41 2.80
C GLY A 48 -0.71 35.13 1.46
N THR A 49 -1.95 35.34 1.00
CA THR A 49 -2.23 36.09 -0.23
C THR A 49 -2.58 37.55 0.06
N ASN A 50 -2.09 38.47 -0.76
CA ASN A 50 -2.48 39.88 -0.76
C ASN A 50 -2.77 40.32 -2.22
N PRO A 51 -4.02 40.67 -2.58
CA PRO A 51 -5.22 40.71 -1.73
C PRO A 51 -5.64 39.33 -1.20
N PRO A 52 -6.42 39.26 -0.10
CA PRO A 52 -6.97 37.99 0.41
C PRO A 52 -7.81 37.29 -0.65
N ILE A 53 -7.53 36.01 -0.90
CA ILE A 53 -8.35 35.15 -1.77
C ILE A 53 -9.19 34.25 -0.88
N GLY A 54 -10.52 34.34 -1.00
CA GLY A 54 -11.45 33.53 -0.21
C GLY A 54 -12.81 33.36 -0.88
N THR A 55 -13.60 32.42 -0.38
CA THR A 55 -14.95 32.12 -0.83
C THR A 55 -15.78 31.52 0.33
N SER A 56 -17.05 31.23 0.09
CA SER A 56 -17.89 30.46 1.03
C SER A 56 -18.52 29.25 0.33
N SER A 57 -18.89 28.23 1.10
CA SER A 57 -19.59 27.07 0.57
C SER A 57 -21.08 27.35 0.31
N ASP A 58 -21.61 26.77 -0.77
CA ASP A 58 -23.02 26.90 -1.17
C ASP A 58 -23.97 25.92 -0.45
N ALA A 59 -25.22 25.86 -0.88
CA ALA A 59 -26.27 24.99 -0.31
C ALA A 59 -25.97 23.48 -0.43
N ASP A 60 -25.14 23.08 -1.39
CA ASP A 60 -24.66 21.71 -1.55
C ASP A 60 -23.31 21.50 -0.85
N GLY A 61 -22.81 22.51 -0.14
CA GLY A 61 -21.50 22.52 0.53
C GLY A 61 -20.34 22.68 -0.44
N SER A 62 -20.59 23.04 -1.70
CA SER A 62 -19.56 23.20 -2.72
C SER A 62 -18.90 24.57 -2.64
N PHE A 63 -17.62 24.68 -2.97
CA PHE A 63 -16.90 25.95 -2.98
C PHE A 63 -16.01 26.09 -4.21
N ARG A 64 -15.69 27.35 -4.58
CA ARG A 64 -14.79 27.68 -5.68
C ARG A 64 -13.90 28.88 -5.34
N LEU A 65 -12.59 28.67 -5.43
CA LEU A 65 -11.55 29.70 -5.38
C LEU A 65 -10.93 29.81 -6.78
N SER A 66 -11.20 30.93 -7.44
CA SER A 66 -10.62 31.25 -8.75
C SER A 66 -9.33 32.06 -8.61
N ASN A 67 -8.49 32.05 -9.64
CA ASN A 67 -7.26 32.85 -9.72
C ASN A 67 -6.24 32.59 -8.60
N VAL A 68 -6.17 31.36 -8.09
CA VAL A 68 -5.16 30.98 -7.11
C VAL A 68 -3.83 30.75 -7.82
N LYS A 69 -2.75 31.39 -7.34
CA LYS A 69 -1.42 31.26 -7.93
C LYS A 69 -0.99 29.78 -8.01
N VAL A 70 -0.47 29.35 -9.16
CA VAL A 70 0.12 28.02 -9.35
C VAL A 70 1.32 27.84 -8.42
N GLY A 71 1.47 26.65 -7.84
CA GLY A 71 2.45 26.36 -6.80
C GLY A 71 1.84 25.59 -5.64
N ARG A 72 2.14 26.01 -4.41
CA ARG A 72 1.58 25.43 -3.18
C ARG A 72 0.83 26.50 -2.40
N ALA A 73 -0.34 26.14 -1.89
CA ALA A 73 -1.16 27.00 -1.05
C ALA A 73 -1.48 26.31 0.28
N SER A 74 -1.75 27.13 1.29
CA SER A 74 -2.37 26.65 2.53
C SER A 74 -3.78 27.21 2.63
N LEU A 75 -4.74 26.37 3.00
CA LEU A 75 -6.15 26.76 3.13
C LEU A 75 -6.56 26.74 4.60
N LYS A 76 -7.34 27.73 5.00
CA LYS A 76 -8.07 27.73 6.28
C LYS A 76 -9.57 27.76 6.01
N ILE A 77 -10.30 26.85 6.61
CA ILE A 77 -11.75 26.73 6.55
C ILE A 77 -12.30 27.00 7.96
N THR A 78 -13.32 27.84 8.08
CA THR A 78 -13.95 28.16 9.36
C THR A 78 -15.47 28.20 9.23
N PHE A 79 -16.18 27.71 10.25
CA PHE A 79 -17.63 27.80 10.32
C PHE A 79 -18.10 27.76 11.77
N VAL A 80 -19.12 28.56 12.11
CA VAL A 80 -19.63 28.64 13.49
C VAL A 80 -20.21 27.30 13.91
N GLY A 81 -19.87 26.86 15.12
CA GLY A 81 -20.28 25.55 15.65
C GLY A 81 -19.44 24.39 15.15
N TYR A 82 -18.36 24.63 14.38
CA TYR A 82 -17.42 23.60 13.95
C TYR A 82 -16.01 23.97 14.40
N GLU A 83 -15.18 22.95 14.56
CA GLU A 83 -13.74 23.13 14.63
C GLU A 83 -13.26 23.66 13.27
N ASP A 84 -12.26 24.57 13.26
CA ASP A 84 -11.65 25.07 12.03
C ASP A 84 -11.19 23.88 11.13
N LEU A 85 -10.64 24.12 9.94
CA LEU A 85 -9.87 23.10 9.23
C LEU A 85 -8.73 23.78 8.50
N PHE A 86 -7.52 23.27 8.67
CA PHE A 86 -6.30 23.77 8.06
C PHE A 86 -5.75 22.70 7.13
N LEU A 87 -5.42 23.10 5.91
CA LEU A 87 -4.78 22.25 4.92
C LEU A 87 -3.49 22.94 4.51
N ALA A 88 -2.37 22.42 4.96
CA ALA A 88 -1.08 22.85 4.43
C ALA A 88 -0.79 22.14 3.11
N ASP A 89 0.05 22.76 2.29
CA ASP A 89 0.71 22.10 1.15
C ASP A 89 -0.20 21.63 0.00
N VAL A 90 -1.31 22.31 -0.25
CA VAL A 90 -2.19 22.03 -1.39
C VAL A 90 -1.47 22.36 -2.69
N ILE A 91 -1.18 21.34 -3.51
CA ILE A 91 -0.52 21.50 -4.82
C ILE A 91 -1.52 22.03 -5.85
N ILE A 92 -1.14 23.10 -6.51
CA ILE A 92 -1.88 23.76 -7.58
C ILE A 92 -1.03 23.68 -8.84
N ASN A 93 -1.52 22.98 -9.87
CA ASN A 93 -0.82 22.85 -11.15
C ASN A 93 -1.50 23.74 -12.21
N ALA A 94 -0.77 24.17 -13.24
CA ALA A 94 -1.36 24.99 -14.30
C ALA A 94 -2.21 24.15 -15.28
N GLY A 95 -1.83 22.89 -15.51
CA GLY A 95 -2.47 22.01 -16.49
C GLY A 95 -3.76 21.34 -16.02
N LYS A 96 -4.10 21.39 -14.72
CA LYS A 96 -5.35 20.82 -14.20
C LYS A 96 -5.82 21.48 -12.91
N GLU A 97 -7.13 21.48 -12.66
CA GLU A 97 -7.75 22.00 -11.44
C GLU A 97 -7.43 21.15 -10.20
N THR A 98 -7.45 21.77 -9.02
CA THR A 98 -7.31 21.07 -7.74
C THR A 98 -8.68 20.89 -7.11
N ILE A 99 -9.11 19.63 -6.96
CA ILE A 99 -10.43 19.26 -6.41
C ILE A 99 -10.23 18.65 -5.01
N LEU A 100 -10.92 19.19 -4.01
CA LEU A 100 -10.78 18.80 -2.60
C LEU A 100 -12.12 18.33 -2.01
N ASP A 101 -12.17 17.12 -1.48
CA ASP A 101 -13.28 16.64 -0.65
C ASP A 101 -12.88 16.77 0.82
N LEU A 102 -13.52 17.70 1.53
CA LEU A 102 -13.16 18.10 2.89
C LEU A 102 -14.28 17.77 3.89
N SER A 103 -13.90 17.47 5.13
CA SER A 103 -14.85 17.27 6.21
C SER A 103 -14.45 17.98 7.50
N MET A 104 -15.40 18.61 8.19
CA MET A 104 -15.21 19.33 9.44
C MET A 104 -15.89 18.60 10.60
N THR A 105 -15.33 18.72 11.81
CA THR A 105 -15.91 18.14 13.03
C THR A 105 -16.73 19.20 13.76
N GLU A 106 -17.95 18.87 14.18
CA GLU A 106 -18.78 19.78 14.99
C GLU A 106 -18.13 20.07 16.34
N SER A 107 -18.21 21.32 16.78
CA SER A 107 -17.66 21.78 18.07
C SER A 107 -18.54 21.32 19.23
N LEU A 108 -17.93 21.10 20.40
CA LEU A 108 -18.66 20.81 21.64
C LEU A 108 -19.19 22.06 22.33
N HIS A 109 -18.73 23.25 21.94
CA HIS A 109 -19.17 24.52 22.53
C HIS A 109 -20.28 25.17 21.71
N THR A 110 -21.31 25.65 22.40
CA THR A 110 -22.28 26.61 21.88
C THR A 110 -21.88 28.02 22.31
N LEU A 111 -21.64 28.90 21.32
CA LEU A 111 -21.68 30.39 21.36
C LEU A 111 -20.92 31.17 22.45
N ASN A 112 -20.25 30.56 23.42
CA ASN A 112 -19.36 31.27 24.34
C ASN A 112 -17.91 31.14 23.86
N GLU A 113 -17.35 32.28 23.47
CA GLU A 113 -15.95 32.45 23.11
C GLU A 113 -15.07 32.10 24.31
N VAL A 114 -14.47 30.91 24.28
CA VAL A 114 -13.36 30.54 25.15
C VAL A 114 -12.30 29.88 24.28
N THR A 115 -11.05 30.28 24.49
CA THR A 115 -9.87 29.89 23.72
C THR A 115 -9.75 28.36 23.64
N VAL A 116 -10.07 27.81 22.46
CA VAL A 116 -9.96 26.38 22.12
C VAL A 116 -8.62 25.84 22.56
N THR A 117 -8.63 24.88 23.48
CA THR A 117 -7.42 24.35 24.11
C THR A 117 -6.86 23.11 23.39
N TYR A 118 -7.31 22.80 22.17
CA TYR A 118 -6.71 21.87 21.21
C TYR A 118 -7.41 21.98 19.85
N LYS A 119 -6.66 22.18 18.76
CA LYS A 119 -7.21 22.36 17.41
C LYS A 119 -6.92 21.15 16.53
N ARG A 120 -7.80 20.14 16.60
CA ARG A 120 -7.81 18.98 15.65
C ARG A 120 -7.90 19.44 14.19
N SER A 121 -8.45 20.63 13.99
CA SER A 121 -8.52 21.38 12.75
C SER A 121 -7.19 21.72 12.12
N GLU A 122 -6.15 21.98 12.90
CA GLU A 122 -4.83 22.39 12.42
C GLU A 122 -4.00 21.20 11.91
N ASP A 123 -4.62 20.02 11.87
CA ASP A 123 -3.92 18.77 11.81
C ASP A 123 -4.10 18.03 10.47
N ASN A 124 -3.12 18.20 9.59
CA ASN A 124 -2.98 17.40 8.37
C ASN A 124 -2.88 15.87 8.65
N ARG A 125 -2.70 15.45 9.93
CA ARG A 125 -2.62 14.05 10.41
C ARG A 125 -3.97 13.36 10.57
N VAL A 126 -5.10 14.08 10.49
CA VAL A 126 -6.42 13.45 10.72
C VAL A 126 -6.72 12.44 9.61
N THR A 127 -6.93 11.19 9.99
CA THR A 127 -7.38 10.11 9.10
C THR A 127 -8.75 10.43 8.48
N ASN A 128 -9.04 9.85 7.31
CA ASN A 128 -10.38 9.93 6.75
C ASN A 128 -11.42 9.28 7.67
N ASN A 129 -10.99 8.24 8.39
CA ASN A 129 -11.82 7.53 9.35
C ASN A 129 -11.70 8.14 10.76
N GLU A 130 -12.79 8.70 11.26
CA GLU A 130 -12.86 9.31 12.59
C GLU A 130 -12.82 8.32 13.76
N MET A 131 -13.01 7.02 13.50
CA MET A 131 -12.96 5.96 14.51
C MET A 131 -11.51 5.59 14.86
N VAL A 132 -10.54 6.06 14.08
CA VAL A 132 -9.13 5.79 14.38
C VAL A 132 -8.67 6.56 15.62
N THR A 133 -8.03 5.85 16.56
CA THR A 133 -7.54 6.44 17.81
C THR A 133 -6.03 6.72 17.77
N LEU A 134 -5.22 5.77 17.31
CA LEU A 134 -3.76 5.90 17.12
C LEU A 134 -3.23 4.84 16.13
N SER A 135 -1.91 4.68 16.04
CA SER A 135 -1.22 3.79 15.09
C SER A 135 -1.64 4.00 13.64
N SER A 136 -1.96 5.24 13.27
CA SER A 136 -2.39 5.58 11.91
C SER A 136 -1.67 6.79 11.37
N ARG A 137 -1.60 6.87 10.05
CA ARG A 137 -1.10 8.02 9.31
C ARG A 137 -1.92 8.24 8.04
N PRO A 138 -2.29 9.48 7.72
CA PRO A 138 -2.84 9.77 6.41
C PRO A 138 -1.75 9.58 5.35
N PHE A 139 -2.12 8.88 4.30
CA PHE A 139 -1.31 8.67 3.11
C PHE A 139 -1.70 9.71 2.06
N ASN A 140 -0.76 10.59 1.69
CA ASN A 140 -0.97 11.58 0.63
C ASN A 140 -0.28 11.11 -0.67
N PRO A 141 -1.01 10.94 -1.79
CA PRO A 141 -0.42 10.48 -3.04
C PRO A 141 0.72 11.37 -3.58
N SER A 142 0.74 12.65 -3.20
CA SER A 142 1.82 13.57 -3.55
C SER A 142 3.17 13.18 -2.92
N GLU A 143 3.18 12.54 -1.75
CA GLU A 143 4.40 12.07 -1.09
C GLU A 143 5.03 10.92 -1.89
N THR A 144 4.21 10.02 -2.46
CA THR A 144 4.64 8.91 -3.32
C THR A 144 5.39 9.37 -4.56
N LEU A 145 5.01 10.54 -5.11
CA LEU A 145 5.70 11.14 -6.26
C LEU A 145 6.92 11.99 -5.84
N LYS A 146 7.01 12.37 -4.57
CA LYS A 146 8.02 13.32 -4.06
C LYS A 146 9.23 12.62 -3.44
N TYR A 147 9.00 11.59 -2.62
CA TYR A 147 10.06 10.90 -1.88
C TYR A 147 10.94 10.12 -2.86
N ALA A 148 12.27 10.28 -2.72
CA ALA A 148 13.24 9.51 -3.51
C ALA A 148 13.11 8.01 -3.23
N GLY A 149 13.36 7.18 -4.24
CA GLY A 149 13.29 5.71 -4.13
C GLY A 149 11.88 5.13 -3.94
N SER A 150 10.82 5.94 -3.91
CA SER A 150 9.43 5.45 -3.82
C SER A 150 8.87 4.99 -5.16
N LEU A 151 9.50 5.38 -6.28
CA LEU A 151 9.17 4.94 -7.64
C LEU A 151 7.72 5.17 -8.08
N GLY A 152 6.98 6.06 -7.42
CA GLY A 152 5.55 6.24 -7.69
C GLY A 152 4.66 5.12 -7.13
N ASP A 153 5.20 4.24 -6.28
CA ASP A 153 4.54 3.09 -5.66
C ASP A 153 4.06 3.42 -4.23
N PRO A 154 2.74 3.33 -3.94
CA PRO A 154 2.20 3.56 -2.61
C PRO A 154 2.80 2.70 -1.49
N SER A 155 3.10 1.43 -1.76
CA SER A 155 3.64 0.49 -0.77
C SER A 155 5.08 0.86 -0.39
N ARG A 156 5.91 1.22 -1.39
CA ARG A 156 7.28 1.70 -1.15
C ARG A 156 7.32 3.05 -0.44
N MET A 157 6.31 3.89 -0.66
CA MET A 157 6.15 5.12 0.11
C MET A 157 5.83 4.81 1.58
N ALA A 158 4.90 3.88 1.85
CA ALA A 158 4.52 3.51 3.22
C ALA A 158 5.69 2.92 4.03
N ALA A 159 6.68 2.31 3.38
CA ALA A 159 7.92 1.84 4.01
C ALA A 159 8.78 2.96 4.65
N ASN A 160 8.44 4.23 4.42
CA ASN A 160 9.07 5.37 5.11
C ASN A 160 8.42 5.71 6.45
N PHE A 161 7.34 5.02 6.83
CA PHE A 161 6.66 5.24 8.11
C PHE A 161 7.37 4.46 9.22
N ALA A 162 7.31 4.96 10.46
CA ALA A 162 7.84 4.22 11.59
C ALA A 162 7.08 2.90 11.76
N GLY A 163 7.80 1.85 12.14
CA GLY A 163 7.30 0.49 12.27
C GLY A 163 7.20 -0.27 10.95
N VAL A 164 7.51 0.34 9.80
CA VAL A 164 7.31 -0.26 8.46
C VAL A 164 8.64 -0.46 7.74
N SER A 165 8.80 -1.60 7.07
CA SER A 165 9.93 -1.88 6.19
C SER A 165 9.52 -2.73 4.97
N GLY A 166 10.36 -2.71 3.93
CA GLY A 166 10.25 -3.65 2.80
C GLY A 166 10.97 -4.97 3.07
N ALA A 167 10.66 -6.00 2.29
CA ALA A 167 11.35 -7.30 2.37
C ALA A 167 12.71 -7.32 1.64
N ASN A 168 12.82 -6.59 0.53
CA ASN A 168 13.99 -6.40 -0.31
C ASN A 168 13.74 -5.27 -1.34
N ASP A 169 14.71 -4.96 -2.20
CA ASP A 169 14.54 -3.91 -3.22
C ASP A 169 13.67 -4.34 -4.43
N ALA A 170 13.53 -5.64 -4.70
CA ALA A 170 12.81 -6.17 -5.86
C ALA A 170 11.30 -6.22 -5.68
N ARG A 171 10.81 -6.23 -4.43
CA ARG A 171 9.39 -6.29 -4.08
C ARG A 171 8.98 -5.12 -3.19
N ASN A 172 7.69 -4.79 -3.22
CA ASN A 172 7.10 -3.71 -2.45
C ASN A 172 6.30 -4.20 -1.23
N ASP A 173 6.68 -5.34 -0.64
CA ASP A 173 6.02 -5.87 0.56
C ASP A 173 6.00 -4.86 1.71
N ILE A 174 4.93 -4.88 2.50
CA ILE A 174 4.77 -4.04 3.68
C ILE A 174 4.91 -4.94 4.91
N ILE A 175 6.06 -4.86 5.58
CA ILE A 175 6.32 -5.52 6.86
C ILE A 175 6.09 -4.50 7.96
N VAL A 176 5.16 -4.78 8.87
CA VAL A 176 4.83 -3.88 9.99
C VAL A 176 5.15 -4.56 11.30
N ARG A 177 6.01 -3.94 12.12
CA ARG A 177 6.35 -4.40 13.48
C ARG A 177 6.88 -5.84 13.54
N GLY A 178 7.55 -6.28 12.47
CA GLY A 178 8.05 -7.64 12.32
C GLY A 178 6.98 -8.71 12.04
N ASN A 179 5.73 -8.33 11.77
CA ASN A 179 4.72 -9.27 11.31
C ASN A 179 4.99 -9.73 9.87
N SER A 180 4.53 -10.93 9.55
CA SER A 180 4.49 -11.40 8.17
C SER A 180 3.71 -10.42 7.29
N PRO A 181 4.21 -10.07 6.09
CA PRO A 181 3.50 -9.20 5.17
C PRO A 181 2.18 -9.82 4.69
N SER A 182 2.01 -11.15 4.78
CA SER A 182 0.75 -11.83 4.42
C SER A 182 -0.47 -11.32 5.21
N SER A 183 -0.23 -10.65 6.34
CA SER A 183 -1.27 -10.13 7.25
C SER A 183 -1.73 -8.70 6.97
N VAL A 184 -1.32 -8.11 5.84
CA VAL A 184 -1.73 -6.76 5.39
C VAL A 184 -3.10 -6.82 4.72
N LEU A 185 -4.04 -6.00 5.20
CA LEU A 185 -5.33 -5.80 4.56
C LEU A 185 -5.28 -4.64 3.56
N TRP A 186 -5.53 -4.94 2.29
CA TRP A 186 -5.74 -3.96 1.25
C TRP A 186 -7.23 -3.64 1.12
N ARG A 187 -7.58 -2.35 1.21
CA ARG A 187 -8.94 -1.86 0.99
C ARG A 187 -8.92 -0.73 -0.04
N LEU A 188 -9.88 -0.71 -0.97
CA LEU A 188 -10.04 0.36 -1.96
C LEU A 188 -11.50 0.82 -2.00
N ASP A 189 -11.73 2.11 -1.75
CA ASP A 189 -13.06 2.74 -1.73
C ASP A 189 -14.10 1.98 -0.86
N GLY A 190 -13.62 1.34 0.21
CA GLY A 190 -14.45 0.58 1.15
C GLY A 190 -14.52 -0.93 0.90
N VAL A 191 -13.85 -1.46 -0.14
CA VAL A 191 -13.86 -2.88 -0.54
C VAL A 191 -12.54 -3.55 -0.20
N ASN A 192 -12.58 -4.74 0.43
CA ASN A 192 -11.39 -5.55 0.66
C ASN A 192 -10.92 -6.17 -0.66
N ILE A 193 -9.75 -5.77 -1.15
CA ILE A 193 -9.21 -6.21 -2.43
C ILE A 193 -8.07 -7.24 -2.24
N PRO A 194 -7.84 -8.15 -3.20
CA PRO A 194 -6.63 -8.97 -3.19
C PRO A 194 -5.38 -8.12 -3.41
N ASN A 195 -4.21 -8.75 -3.35
CA ASN A 195 -2.92 -8.12 -3.62
C ASN A 195 -2.95 -7.29 -4.94
N PRO A 196 -2.78 -5.96 -4.89
CA PRO A 196 -2.93 -5.09 -6.05
C PRO A 196 -1.61 -4.92 -6.84
N ASN A 197 -0.81 -5.99 -6.95
CA ASN A 197 0.48 -5.99 -7.62
C ASN A 197 0.50 -6.96 -8.82
N HIS A 198 1.17 -6.54 -9.90
CA HIS A 198 1.61 -7.42 -10.97
C HIS A 198 2.64 -8.42 -10.43
N PHE A 199 2.71 -9.60 -11.05
CA PHE A 199 3.64 -10.68 -10.67
C PHE A 199 3.58 -11.07 -9.19
N SER A 200 2.41 -10.91 -8.56
CA SER A 200 2.20 -11.39 -7.19
C SER A 200 2.00 -12.90 -7.16
N SER A 201 2.18 -13.49 -5.98
CA SER A 201 1.89 -14.89 -5.71
C SER A 201 0.70 -15.00 -4.75
N LEU A 202 -0.16 -16.00 -4.93
CA LEU A 202 -1.35 -16.13 -4.11
C LEU A 202 -0.96 -16.40 -2.64
N GLY A 203 -1.42 -15.53 -1.73
CA GLY A 203 -1.03 -15.54 -0.31
C GLY A 203 0.06 -14.53 0.06
N THR A 204 0.64 -13.83 -0.92
CA THR A 204 1.49 -12.65 -0.66
C THR A 204 0.69 -11.35 -0.79
N THR A 205 1.21 -10.26 -0.24
CA THR A 205 0.56 -8.93 -0.27
C THR A 205 1.38 -7.85 -0.99
N GLY A 206 2.61 -8.17 -1.41
CA GLY A 206 3.45 -7.35 -2.27
C GLY A 206 3.77 -8.02 -3.61
N GLY A 207 4.50 -7.29 -4.45
CA GLY A 207 5.05 -7.73 -5.74
C GLY A 207 6.04 -6.70 -6.32
N PRO A 208 6.56 -6.93 -7.54
CA PRO A 208 7.53 -6.02 -8.15
C PRO A 208 6.96 -4.68 -8.60
N VAL A 209 5.74 -4.67 -9.14
CA VAL A 209 5.10 -3.49 -9.72
C VAL A 209 3.66 -3.37 -9.24
N SER A 210 3.33 -2.26 -8.58
CA SER A 210 1.98 -1.93 -8.12
C SER A 210 1.06 -1.51 -9.26
N MET A 211 -0.15 -2.06 -9.28
CA MET A 211 -1.25 -1.58 -10.14
C MET A 211 -1.90 -0.32 -9.56
N LEU A 212 -1.72 -0.03 -8.27
CA LEU A 212 -2.18 1.20 -7.66
C LEU A 212 -1.41 2.38 -8.23
N ASN A 213 -2.15 3.37 -8.72
CA ASN A 213 -1.60 4.55 -9.36
C ASN A 213 -1.75 5.80 -8.49
N ALA A 214 -0.64 6.37 -8.04
CA ALA A 214 -0.62 7.59 -7.23
C ALA A 214 -1.31 8.80 -7.91
N ASN A 215 -1.41 8.85 -9.25
CA ASN A 215 -2.15 9.89 -9.95
C ASN A 215 -3.68 9.78 -9.82
N LEU A 216 -4.19 8.62 -9.39
CA LEU A 216 -5.62 8.32 -9.27
C LEU A 216 -6.08 8.17 -7.81
N LEU A 217 -5.14 8.09 -6.88
CA LEU A 217 -5.45 8.00 -5.46
C LEU A 217 -5.86 9.38 -4.90
N ALA A 218 -6.76 9.35 -3.93
CA ALA A 218 -7.05 10.44 -3.02
C ALA A 218 -6.27 10.24 -1.71
N LYS A 219 -6.41 11.19 -0.78
CA LYS A 219 -5.95 11.01 0.60
C LYS A 219 -6.52 9.69 1.14
N SER A 220 -5.62 8.82 1.56
CA SER A 220 -5.90 7.47 2.03
C SER A 220 -5.41 7.32 3.48
N ASP A 221 -5.69 6.20 4.15
CA ASP A 221 -5.24 5.96 5.52
C ASP A 221 -4.36 4.70 5.58
N PHE A 222 -3.25 4.77 6.30
CA PHE A 222 -2.42 3.61 6.65
C PHE A 222 -2.46 3.39 8.16
N MET A 223 -2.70 2.16 8.60
CA MET A 223 -2.82 1.81 10.02
C MET A 223 -1.87 0.65 10.36
N SER A 224 -0.97 0.85 11.32
CA SER A 224 0.06 -0.10 11.75
C SER A 224 -0.34 -0.95 12.98
N GLY A 225 -1.52 -0.72 13.56
CA GLY A 225 -2.01 -1.46 14.70
C GLY A 225 -3.33 -0.92 15.25
N ALA A 226 -3.92 -1.64 16.20
CA ALA A 226 -5.13 -1.25 16.96
C ALA A 226 -6.25 -0.57 16.12
N PHE A 227 -6.48 -1.05 14.91
CA PHE A 227 -7.36 -0.41 13.93
C PHE A 227 -8.85 -0.56 14.27
N PRO A 228 -9.75 0.36 13.83
CA PRO A 228 -11.19 0.35 14.09
C PRO A 228 -11.93 -0.92 13.67
N ALA A 229 -13.01 -1.31 14.37
CA ALA A 229 -13.70 -2.60 14.23
C ALA A 229 -14.17 -2.98 12.81
N GLU A 230 -14.35 -2.00 11.94
CA GLU A 230 -14.67 -2.27 10.53
C GLU A 230 -13.57 -3.02 9.76
N TYR A 231 -12.30 -2.89 10.19
CA TYR A 231 -11.18 -3.57 9.55
C TYR A 231 -10.87 -4.87 10.31
N ALA A 232 -11.35 -6.00 9.82
CA ALA A 232 -11.10 -7.32 10.39
C ALA A 232 -10.39 -8.22 9.37
N ASN A 233 -10.06 -9.46 9.75
CA ASN A 233 -9.27 -10.37 8.93
C ASN A 233 -7.88 -9.80 8.57
N ALA A 234 -7.22 -9.18 9.55
CA ALA A 234 -5.91 -8.53 9.41
C ALA A 234 -5.17 -8.57 10.75
N LEU A 235 -3.84 -8.77 10.74
CA LEU A 235 -3.00 -8.74 11.95
C LEU A 235 -1.86 -7.73 11.86
N GLY A 236 -1.29 -7.53 10.68
CA GLY A 236 -0.14 -6.65 10.50
C GLY A 236 -0.54 -5.20 10.38
N SER A 237 -1.26 -4.87 9.31
CA SER A 237 -1.66 -3.48 9.02
C SER A 237 -2.85 -3.41 8.08
N VAL A 238 -3.43 -2.21 8.00
CA VAL A 238 -4.50 -1.89 7.06
C VAL A 238 -4.04 -0.75 6.16
N PHE A 239 -4.18 -0.93 4.85
CA PHE A 239 -3.99 0.13 3.88
C PHE A 239 -5.34 0.45 3.23
N ASP A 240 -6.00 1.49 3.72
CA ASP A 240 -7.33 1.92 3.29
C ASP A 240 -7.22 3.03 2.24
N LEU A 241 -7.25 2.61 0.98
CA LEU A 241 -7.04 3.43 -0.18
C LEU A 241 -8.36 4.00 -0.71
N ARG A 242 -8.27 5.19 -1.30
CA ARG A 242 -9.40 5.84 -1.95
C ARG A 242 -9.00 6.30 -3.34
N LEU A 243 -9.88 6.14 -4.32
CA LEU A 243 -9.70 6.77 -5.62
C LEU A 243 -10.27 8.19 -5.57
N ARG A 244 -9.58 9.15 -6.18
CA ARG A 244 -10.13 10.50 -6.35
C ARG A 244 -11.28 10.51 -7.35
N LYS A 245 -12.12 11.54 -7.26
CA LYS A 245 -13.14 11.81 -8.26
C LYS A 245 -12.51 12.37 -9.53
N GLY A 246 -13.17 12.12 -10.66
CA GLY A 246 -12.85 12.81 -11.91
C GLY A 246 -13.27 14.28 -11.86
N ASN A 247 -12.75 15.09 -12.77
CA ASN A 247 -13.17 16.47 -12.92
C ASN A 247 -14.58 16.55 -13.54
N ASP A 248 -15.59 16.97 -12.77
CA ASP A 248 -16.98 17.13 -13.21
C ASP A 248 -17.28 18.44 -13.97
N GLU A 249 -16.27 19.21 -14.37
CA GLU A 249 -16.45 20.48 -15.10
C GLU A 249 -15.62 20.58 -16.39
N LYS A 250 -14.43 19.96 -16.42
CA LYS A 250 -13.47 20.06 -17.53
C LYS A 250 -12.88 18.70 -17.87
N ASN A 251 -12.59 18.51 -19.15
CA ASN A 251 -11.77 17.40 -19.59
C ASN A 251 -10.29 17.72 -19.34
N GLU A 252 -9.57 16.79 -18.74
CA GLU A 252 -8.14 16.91 -18.43
C GLU A 252 -7.43 15.61 -18.79
N PHE A 253 -6.17 15.71 -19.21
CA PHE A 253 -5.40 14.59 -19.72
C PHE A 253 -4.06 14.45 -19.01
N LEU A 254 -3.54 13.23 -19.01
CA LEU A 254 -2.27 12.85 -18.40
C LEU A 254 -1.48 11.97 -19.37
N LEU A 255 -0.21 12.30 -19.57
CA LEU A 255 0.79 11.41 -20.16
C LEU A 255 1.96 11.30 -19.18
N GLN A 256 2.44 10.09 -18.92
CA GLN A 256 3.57 9.88 -18.02
C GLN A 256 4.44 8.69 -18.46
N SER A 257 5.73 8.77 -18.18
CA SER A 257 6.71 7.70 -18.36
C SER A 257 7.63 7.65 -17.13
N GLY A 258 7.90 6.46 -16.61
CA GLY A 258 8.82 6.23 -15.50
C GLY A 258 8.97 4.74 -15.19
N PHE A 259 9.48 4.40 -13.99
CA PHE A 259 9.68 3.01 -13.57
C PHE A 259 8.43 2.13 -13.71
N ASN A 260 7.28 2.67 -13.29
CA ASN A 260 6.00 1.95 -13.35
C ASN A 260 5.44 1.81 -14.77
N GLY A 261 6.07 2.38 -15.79
CA GLY A 261 5.67 2.23 -17.19
C GLY A 261 5.23 3.52 -17.87
N LEU A 262 4.68 3.36 -19.08
CA LEU A 262 4.04 4.40 -19.87
C LEU A 262 2.56 4.47 -19.51
N GLU A 263 2.09 5.66 -19.18
CA GLU A 263 0.77 5.90 -18.64
C GLU A 263 0.05 6.98 -19.45
N VAL A 264 -1.22 6.72 -19.76
CA VAL A 264 -2.13 7.68 -20.37
C VAL A 264 -3.40 7.75 -19.53
N GLY A 265 -3.91 8.95 -19.30
CA GLY A 265 -5.11 9.17 -18.50
C GLY A 265 -5.99 10.27 -19.06
N ALA A 266 -7.28 10.16 -18.79
CA ALA A 266 -8.26 11.19 -19.07
C ALA A 266 -9.28 11.26 -17.93
N GLU A 267 -9.83 12.44 -17.70
CA GLU A 267 -10.94 12.64 -16.79
C GLU A 267 -11.83 13.76 -17.29
N GLY A 268 -13.10 13.77 -16.88
CA GLY A 268 -14.01 14.81 -17.31
C GLY A 268 -15.47 14.57 -16.96
N PRO A 269 -16.36 15.55 -17.23
CA PRO A 269 -17.79 15.39 -17.05
C PRO A 269 -18.41 14.58 -18.19
N TYR A 270 -19.42 13.76 -17.88
CA TYR A 270 -20.30 13.20 -18.92
C TYR A 270 -21.18 14.28 -19.57
N SER A 271 -21.55 15.29 -18.78
CA SER A 271 -22.34 16.43 -19.22
C SER A 271 -22.06 17.62 -18.31
N LYS A 272 -22.06 18.83 -18.89
CA LYS A 272 -21.92 20.07 -18.13
C LYS A 272 -23.05 20.32 -17.10
N LYS A 273 -24.16 19.56 -17.19
CA LYS A 273 -25.35 19.74 -16.34
C LYS A 273 -25.46 18.74 -15.18
N SER A 274 -24.90 17.53 -15.31
CA SER A 274 -25.20 16.43 -14.37
C SER A 274 -24.29 16.37 -13.15
N LYS A 275 -23.15 17.09 -13.15
CA LYS A 275 -22.08 16.96 -12.14
C LYS A 275 -21.52 15.52 -12.02
N ALA A 276 -21.83 14.67 -13.01
CA ALA A 276 -21.30 13.32 -13.09
C ALA A 276 -19.95 13.34 -13.82
N SER A 277 -18.96 12.63 -13.28
CA SER A 277 -17.59 12.61 -13.80
C SER A 277 -17.06 11.20 -14.02
N TYR A 278 -16.14 11.07 -14.97
CA TYR A 278 -15.32 9.87 -15.14
C TYR A 278 -13.84 10.17 -14.90
N LEU A 279 -13.09 9.13 -14.53
CA LEU A 279 -11.65 9.08 -14.43
C LEU A 279 -11.18 7.76 -15.05
N ILE A 280 -10.31 7.82 -16.05
CA ILE A 280 -9.79 6.65 -16.78
C ILE A 280 -8.28 6.73 -16.89
N ASN A 281 -7.61 5.59 -16.76
CA ASN A 281 -6.16 5.49 -16.86
C ASN A 281 -5.77 4.12 -17.41
N TYR A 282 -4.75 4.11 -18.25
CA TYR A 282 -4.14 2.90 -18.79
C TYR A 282 -2.62 3.01 -18.68
N ARG A 283 -1.99 1.90 -18.30
CA ARG A 283 -0.53 1.81 -18.17
C ARG A 283 0.02 0.58 -18.88
N TYR A 284 1.18 0.72 -19.50
CA TYR A 284 1.91 -0.35 -20.18
C TYR A 284 3.40 -0.35 -19.79
N SER A 285 4.01 -1.53 -19.69
CA SER A 285 5.43 -1.67 -19.33
C SER A 285 6.36 -0.93 -20.30
N ALA A 286 7.12 0.03 -19.76
CA ALA A 286 8.14 0.75 -20.52
C ALA A 286 9.27 -0.19 -20.99
N VAL A 287 9.63 -1.17 -20.15
CA VAL A 287 10.66 -2.18 -20.47
C VAL A 287 10.19 -3.10 -21.58
N ALA A 288 8.91 -3.51 -21.57
CA ALA A 288 8.33 -4.30 -22.65
C ALA A 288 8.34 -3.55 -24.00
N LEU A 289 8.08 -2.23 -23.97
CA LEU A 289 8.20 -1.42 -25.18
C LEU A 289 9.64 -1.39 -25.70
N MET A 290 10.63 -1.19 -24.82
CA MET A 290 12.04 -1.26 -25.21
C MET A 290 12.38 -2.63 -25.82
N SER A 291 11.98 -3.73 -25.19
CA SER A 291 12.19 -5.07 -25.75
C SER A 291 11.58 -5.23 -27.14
N SER A 292 10.36 -4.74 -27.37
CA SER A 292 9.72 -4.77 -28.69
C SER A 292 10.43 -3.92 -29.77
N LEU A 293 11.25 -2.95 -29.35
CA LEU A 293 12.09 -2.14 -30.23
C LEU A 293 13.47 -2.77 -30.49
N GLY A 294 13.72 -3.99 -30.00
CA GLY A 294 14.93 -4.76 -30.23
C GLY A 294 15.99 -4.69 -29.13
N PHE A 295 15.67 -4.15 -27.94
CA PHE A 295 16.59 -4.21 -26.80
C PHE A 295 16.48 -5.55 -26.09
N GLU A 296 17.59 -6.30 -26.01
CA GLU A 296 17.64 -7.57 -25.28
C GLU A 296 17.73 -7.33 -23.77
N ILE A 297 16.73 -7.81 -23.04
CA ILE A 297 16.63 -7.66 -21.58
C ILE A 297 16.18 -9.01 -21.03
N ALA A 298 17.11 -9.71 -20.37
CA ALA A 298 16.81 -10.97 -19.68
C ALA A 298 15.70 -10.76 -18.64
N GLY A 299 14.72 -11.67 -18.59
CA GLY A 299 13.60 -11.55 -17.66
C GLY A 299 12.75 -10.30 -17.86
N THR A 300 12.47 -9.91 -19.13
CA THR A 300 11.65 -8.73 -19.43
C THR A 300 10.27 -8.81 -18.75
N PRO A 301 9.91 -7.84 -17.88
CA PRO A 301 8.60 -7.80 -17.25
C PRO A 301 7.55 -7.18 -18.19
N TYR A 302 6.66 -8.02 -18.72
CA TYR A 302 5.50 -7.56 -19.48
C TYR A 302 4.33 -7.34 -18.54
N TYR A 303 3.79 -6.13 -18.50
CA TYR A 303 2.57 -5.85 -17.76
C TYR A 303 1.78 -4.71 -18.40
N GLN A 304 0.48 -4.70 -18.12
CA GLN A 304 -0.41 -3.60 -18.42
C GLN A 304 -1.55 -3.57 -17.42
N ASP A 305 -2.05 -2.39 -17.11
CA ASP A 305 -3.18 -2.21 -16.21
C ASP A 305 -4.09 -1.06 -16.66
N PHE A 306 -5.31 -1.12 -16.16
CA PHE A 306 -6.40 -0.23 -16.45
C PHE A 306 -7.12 0.12 -15.17
N THR A 307 -7.43 1.40 -14.98
CA THR A 307 -8.30 1.87 -13.91
C THR A 307 -9.38 2.76 -14.49
N PHE A 308 -10.61 2.55 -14.04
CA PHE A 308 -11.74 3.43 -14.34
C PHE A 308 -12.53 3.70 -13.07
N LYS A 309 -13.03 4.93 -12.94
CA LYS A 309 -13.97 5.33 -11.90
C LYS A 309 -14.98 6.32 -12.46
N THR A 310 -16.21 6.22 -11.99
CA THR A 310 -17.29 7.17 -12.26
C THR A 310 -17.99 7.54 -10.95
N ASP A 311 -18.36 8.80 -10.83
CA ASP A 311 -19.12 9.35 -9.72
C ASP A 311 -20.32 10.09 -10.29
N ILE A 312 -21.52 9.64 -9.92
CA ILE A 312 -22.80 10.11 -10.48
C ILE A 312 -23.69 10.57 -9.32
N PRO A 313 -23.94 11.89 -9.19
CA PRO A 313 -24.93 12.40 -8.24
C PRO A 313 -26.33 11.87 -8.57
N VAL A 314 -27.05 11.38 -7.55
CA VAL A 314 -28.43 10.88 -7.67
C VAL A 314 -29.32 11.72 -6.76
N GLY A 315 -29.99 12.71 -7.34
CA GLY A 315 -30.72 13.73 -6.58
C GLY A 315 -29.79 14.56 -5.67
N LYS A 316 -30.33 15.11 -4.58
CA LYS A 316 -29.57 15.96 -3.62
C LYS A 316 -28.89 15.19 -2.48
N ARG A 317 -29.22 13.90 -2.34
CA ARG A 317 -28.87 13.08 -1.16
C ARG A 317 -28.13 11.79 -1.50
N GLY A 318 -28.04 11.42 -2.78
CA GLY A 318 -27.42 10.17 -3.22
C GLY A 318 -26.20 10.38 -4.11
N THR A 319 -25.25 9.46 -4.05
CA THR A 319 -24.15 9.34 -5.01
C THR A 319 -24.00 7.88 -5.40
N LEU A 320 -24.02 7.60 -6.70
CA LEU A 320 -23.66 6.30 -7.27
C LEU A 320 -22.21 6.38 -7.75
N THR A 321 -21.34 5.52 -7.23
CA THR A 321 -19.94 5.41 -7.64
C THR A 321 -19.71 4.01 -8.20
N ALA A 322 -19.07 3.91 -9.35
CA ALA A 322 -18.58 2.63 -9.86
C ALA A 322 -17.11 2.73 -10.24
N TRP A 323 -16.32 1.71 -9.93
CA TRP A 323 -14.90 1.69 -10.28
C TRP A 323 -14.44 0.28 -10.62
N THR A 324 -13.35 0.20 -11.38
CA THR A 324 -12.64 -1.03 -11.69
C THR A 324 -11.13 -0.78 -11.79
N ILE A 325 -10.36 -1.74 -11.35
CA ILE A 325 -8.91 -1.82 -11.54
C ILE A 325 -8.58 -3.24 -12.01
N GLY A 326 -7.81 -3.37 -13.07
CA GLY A 326 -7.45 -4.67 -13.61
C GLY A 326 -6.13 -4.62 -14.35
N GLY A 327 -5.45 -5.74 -14.40
CA GLY A 327 -4.12 -5.84 -14.98
C GLY A 327 -3.75 -7.27 -15.31
N LYS A 328 -2.83 -7.41 -16.27
CA LYS A 328 -2.23 -8.68 -16.64
C LYS A 328 -0.74 -8.50 -16.78
N SER A 329 0.01 -9.52 -16.39
CA SER A 329 1.45 -9.54 -16.47
C SER A 329 1.98 -10.93 -16.81
N HIS A 330 3.13 -10.99 -17.46
CA HIS A 330 3.87 -12.22 -17.64
C HIS A 330 5.37 -11.96 -17.72
N ILE A 331 6.14 -12.93 -17.28
CA ILE A 331 7.59 -12.91 -17.30
C ILE A 331 8.07 -14.34 -17.54
N ASN A 332 9.10 -14.47 -18.37
CA ASN A 332 9.76 -15.73 -18.64
C ASN A 332 11.21 -15.60 -18.18
N PHE A 333 11.67 -16.60 -17.44
CA PHE A 333 13.06 -16.77 -17.07
C PHE A 333 13.59 -17.95 -17.89
N TRP A 334 14.60 -17.69 -18.71
CA TRP A 334 15.24 -18.69 -19.54
C TRP A 334 16.54 -19.11 -18.89
N GLY A 335 16.75 -20.41 -18.70
CA GLY A 335 17.99 -20.94 -18.12
C GLY A 335 19.23 -20.49 -18.89
N LYS A 336 19.13 -20.37 -20.22
CA LYS A 336 20.23 -19.90 -21.09
C LYS A 336 20.64 -18.43 -20.84
N ASP A 337 19.78 -17.63 -20.22
CA ASP A 337 20.03 -16.22 -19.91
C ASP A 337 20.59 -16.04 -18.49
N VAL A 338 20.71 -17.13 -17.71
CA VAL A 338 21.33 -17.12 -16.39
C VAL A 338 22.82 -16.81 -16.55
N ASP A 339 23.30 -15.87 -15.73
CA ASP A 339 24.72 -15.57 -15.61
C ASP A 339 25.38 -16.67 -14.76
N THR A 340 26.06 -17.58 -15.44
CA THR A 340 26.76 -18.73 -14.85
C THR A 340 28.14 -18.37 -14.31
N GLU A 341 28.65 -17.18 -14.62
CA GLU A 341 29.94 -16.66 -14.14
C GLU A 341 29.79 -15.88 -12.83
N GLY A 342 28.59 -15.36 -12.54
CA GLY A 342 28.24 -14.63 -11.32
C GLY A 342 27.83 -15.50 -10.12
N ASP A 343 27.74 -14.86 -8.94
CA ASP A 343 27.46 -15.49 -7.63
C ASP A 343 25.96 -15.78 -7.35
N ALA A 344 25.23 -16.18 -8.39
CA ALA A 344 23.89 -16.79 -8.40
C ALA A 344 22.66 -15.85 -8.56
N TYR A 345 21.90 -16.10 -9.63
CA TYR A 345 20.45 -15.89 -9.71
C TYR A 345 19.88 -16.78 -10.83
N GLY A 346 18.91 -17.65 -10.49
CA GLY A 346 18.28 -18.57 -11.43
C GLY A 346 19.01 -19.92 -11.58
N ASP A 347 18.29 -20.93 -12.03
CA ASP A 347 18.83 -22.23 -12.42
C ASP A 347 18.98 -22.23 -13.94
N GLU A 348 20.21 -22.43 -14.43
CA GLU A 348 20.49 -22.48 -15.86
C GLU A 348 19.80 -23.67 -16.54
N ASN A 349 19.46 -24.71 -15.79
CA ASN A 349 18.77 -25.89 -16.29
C ASN A 349 17.25 -25.79 -16.08
N GLU A 350 16.71 -24.60 -15.79
CA GLU A 350 15.29 -24.39 -15.61
C GLU A 350 14.78 -23.24 -16.49
N ASN A 351 13.70 -23.50 -17.24
CA ASN A 351 12.88 -22.47 -17.84
C ASN A 351 11.62 -22.30 -17.01
N THR A 352 11.34 -21.07 -16.57
CA THR A 352 10.13 -20.74 -15.80
C THR A 352 9.30 -19.71 -16.56
N ARG A 353 7.99 -19.95 -16.64
CA ARG A 353 7.02 -19.03 -17.25
C ARG A 353 5.94 -18.71 -16.22
N VAL A 354 5.81 -17.42 -15.89
CA VAL A 354 4.83 -16.94 -14.92
C VAL A 354 3.86 -16.00 -15.60
N LYS A 355 2.56 -16.27 -15.45
CA LYS A 355 1.48 -15.39 -15.92
C LYS A 355 0.60 -15.04 -14.73
N PHE A 356 0.20 -13.77 -14.66
CA PHE A 356 -0.69 -13.26 -13.64
C PHE A 356 -1.74 -12.36 -14.28
N SER A 357 -2.97 -12.44 -13.80
CA SER A 357 -4.01 -11.48 -14.14
C SER A 357 -4.92 -11.26 -12.95
N THR A 358 -5.36 -10.03 -12.75
CA THR A 358 -6.33 -9.69 -11.72
C THR A 358 -7.27 -8.61 -12.23
N GLY A 359 -8.53 -8.68 -11.84
CA GLY A 359 -9.53 -7.67 -12.12
C GLY A 359 -10.45 -7.53 -10.91
N ILE A 360 -10.71 -6.31 -10.48
CA ILE A 360 -11.53 -5.98 -9.33
C ILE A 360 -12.43 -4.81 -9.72
N GLY A 361 -13.71 -4.88 -9.41
CA GLY A 361 -14.62 -3.75 -9.59
C GLY A 361 -15.71 -3.71 -8.54
N ALA A 362 -16.25 -2.51 -8.32
CA ALA A 362 -17.32 -2.31 -7.36
C ALA A 362 -18.30 -1.23 -7.83
N ILE A 363 -19.55 -1.37 -7.38
CA ILE A 363 -20.60 -0.37 -7.50
C ILE A 363 -21.05 -0.04 -6.08
N SER A 364 -21.14 1.24 -5.76
CA SER A 364 -21.53 1.75 -4.45
C SER A 364 -22.64 2.78 -4.60
N TYR A 365 -23.68 2.67 -3.77
CA TYR A 365 -24.68 3.71 -3.59
C TYR A 365 -24.59 4.27 -2.18
N GLU A 366 -24.19 5.53 -2.06
CA GLU A 366 -24.20 6.29 -0.81
C GLU A 366 -25.47 7.14 -0.77
N HIS A 367 -26.19 7.11 0.36
CA HIS A 367 -27.42 7.88 0.55
C HIS A 367 -27.48 8.52 1.93
N ARG A 368 -27.79 9.82 1.97
CA ARG A 368 -28.08 10.55 3.20
C ARG A 368 -29.58 10.47 3.52
N PHE A 369 -29.95 9.61 4.47
CA PHE A 369 -31.35 9.41 4.88
C PHE A 369 -31.89 10.62 5.66
N SER A 370 -31.05 11.23 6.50
CA SER A 370 -31.37 12.43 7.26
C SER A 370 -30.11 13.26 7.47
N ASP A 371 -30.24 14.44 8.09
CA ASP A 371 -29.10 15.31 8.41
C ASP A 371 -28.14 14.72 9.47
N ARG A 372 -28.50 13.56 10.05
CA ARG A 372 -27.70 12.83 11.03
C ARG A 372 -27.30 11.43 10.59
N THR A 373 -27.88 10.92 9.50
CA THR A 373 -27.74 9.50 9.11
C THR A 373 -27.40 9.38 7.64
N TYR A 374 -26.33 8.66 7.34
CA TYR A 374 -26.01 8.24 5.98
C TYR A 374 -25.66 6.75 5.98
N GLY A 375 -25.93 6.10 4.85
CA GLY A 375 -25.52 4.72 4.62
C GLY A 375 -24.89 4.56 3.25
N LYS A 376 -24.14 3.47 3.11
CA LYS A 376 -23.49 3.08 1.86
C LYS A 376 -23.70 1.58 1.65
N LEU A 377 -24.21 1.22 0.48
CA LEU A 377 -24.27 -0.17 0.02
C LEU A 377 -23.26 -0.32 -1.11
N THR A 378 -22.37 -1.30 -1.01
CA THR A 378 -21.37 -1.62 -2.02
C THR A 378 -21.47 -3.09 -2.41
N VAL A 379 -21.50 -3.37 -3.71
CA VAL A 379 -21.33 -4.72 -4.26
C VAL A 379 -20.07 -4.71 -5.10
N SER A 380 -19.23 -5.73 -4.94
CA SER A 380 -17.97 -5.85 -5.68
C SER A 380 -17.68 -7.27 -6.11
N GLY A 381 -16.89 -7.39 -7.17
CA GLY A 381 -16.37 -8.66 -7.68
C GLY A 381 -14.88 -8.56 -7.97
N SER A 382 -14.15 -9.64 -7.73
CA SER A 382 -12.75 -9.75 -8.16
C SER A 382 -12.46 -11.15 -8.72
N ARG A 383 -11.54 -11.23 -9.66
CA ARG A 383 -10.96 -12.48 -10.17
C ARG A 383 -9.45 -12.33 -10.28
N THR A 384 -8.71 -13.24 -9.68
CA THR A 384 -7.25 -13.34 -9.79
C THR A 384 -6.88 -14.70 -10.33
N THR A 385 -6.04 -14.74 -11.36
CA THR A 385 -5.52 -15.97 -11.97
C THR A 385 -3.99 -15.91 -12.00
N GLN A 386 -3.34 -16.95 -11.50
CA GLN A 386 -1.89 -17.13 -11.55
C GLN A 386 -1.59 -18.46 -12.21
N ASN A 387 -0.71 -18.44 -13.21
CA ASN A 387 -0.21 -19.64 -13.88
C ASN A 387 1.32 -19.68 -13.77
N TYR A 388 1.82 -20.86 -13.48
CA TYR A 388 3.24 -21.17 -13.44
C TYR A 388 3.48 -22.45 -14.25
N GLU A 389 4.49 -22.41 -15.11
CA GLU A 389 5.00 -23.55 -15.85
C GLU A 389 6.52 -23.58 -15.67
N GLY A 390 7.05 -24.73 -15.31
CA GLY A 390 8.48 -24.97 -15.15
C GLY A 390 8.91 -26.15 -16.02
N ASP A 391 10.03 -25.98 -16.72
CA ASP A 391 10.65 -27.02 -17.52
C ASP A 391 12.11 -27.18 -17.13
N THR A 392 12.59 -28.43 -17.06
CA THR A 392 14.02 -28.73 -16.95
C THR A 392 14.64 -28.77 -18.34
N VAL A 393 15.75 -28.07 -18.51
CA VAL A 393 16.48 -27.93 -19.77
C VAL A 393 17.77 -28.73 -19.69
N ILE A 394 18.05 -29.52 -20.73
CA ILE A 394 19.29 -30.25 -20.91
C ILE A 394 19.99 -29.66 -22.13
N TYR A 395 21.24 -29.24 -21.98
CA TYR A 395 22.05 -28.64 -23.05
C TYR A 395 22.91 -29.67 -23.80
N ASN A 396 23.26 -29.35 -25.04
CA ASN A 396 24.12 -30.15 -25.91
C ASN A 396 25.62 -29.99 -25.53
N GLY A 397 25.99 -30.42 -24.32
CA GLY A 397 27.34 -30.34 -23.75
C GLY A 397 27.52 -29.27 -22.68
N GLU A 398 28.56 -29.41 -21.83
CA GLU A 398 28.76 -28.64 -20.58
C GLU A 398 28.87 -27.11 -20.75
N ASN A 399 29.21 -26.62 -21.95
CA ASN A 399 29.36 -25.18 -22.23
C ASN A 399 28.52 -24.71 -23.44
N SER A 400 27.57 -25.53 -23.91
CA SER A 400 26.66 -25.13 -24.98
C SER A 400 25.39 -24.50 -24.41
N LYS A 401 24.86 -23.47 -25.08
CA LYS A 401 23.51 -22.94 -24.82
C LYS A 401 22.45 -23.55 -25.77
N ASP A 402 22.86 -24.51 -26.60
CA ASP A 402 21.95 -25.23 -27.48
C ASP A 402 21.19 -26.29 -26.68
N ILE A 403 19.86 -26.18 -26.68
CA ILE A 403 18.97 -27.08 -25.94
C ILE A 403 18.93 -28.44 -26.67
N LEU A 404 19.33 -29.50 -25.97
CA LEU A 404 19.17 -30.89 -26.41
C LEU A 404 17.74 -31.38 -26.14
N GLN A 405 17.22 -31.11 -24.94
CA GLN A 405 15.90 -31.54 -24.51
C GLN A 405 15.31 -30.56 -23.49
N GLU A 406 14.00 -30.37 -23.55
CA GLU A 406 13.21 -29.65 -22.53
C GLU A 406 12.14 -30.61 -21.99
N ILE A 407 12.08 -30.77 -20.66
CA ILE A 407 11.18 -31.69 -19.97
C ILE A 407 10.23 -30.85 -19.13
N HIS A 408 8.93 -30.92 -19.41
CA HIS A 408 7.93 -30.21 -18.61
C HIS A 408 7.81 -30.83 -17.22
N THR A 409 8.24 -30.10 -16.17
CA THR A 409 8.38 -30.64 -14.83
C THR A 409 7.28 -30.20 -13.88
N ASN A 410 6.78 -28.97 -14.01
CA ASN A 410 5.84 -28.40 -13.04
C ASN A 410 4.76 -27.55 -13.70
N THR A 411 3.55 -27.63 -13.16
CA THR A 411 2.45 -26.74 -13.55
C THR A 411 1.59 -26.35 -12.36
N ALA A 412 1.26 -25.06 -12.27
CA ALA A 412 0.28 -24.56 -11.32
C ALA A 412 -0.68 -23.57 -11.98
N SER A 413 -1.94 -23.65 -11.57
CA SER A 413 -3.01 -22.76 -11.99
C SER A 413 -3.91 -22.48 -10.79
N PHE A 414 -3.86 -21.23 -10.33
CA PHE A 414 -4.65 -20.77 -9.19
C PHE A 414 -5.60 -19.69 -9.67
N THR A 415 -6.89 -19.99 -9.66
CA THR A 415 -7.96 -19.01 -9.89
C THR A 415 -8.73 -18.79 -8.60
N ASN A 416 -8.83 -17.54 -8.18
CA ASN A 416 -9.66 -17.13 -7.05
C ASN A 416 -10.58 -15.99 -7.47
N GLU A 417 -11.87 -16.20 -7.26
CA GLU A 417 -12.93 -15.24 -7.52
C GLU A 417 -13.59 -14.88 -6.18
N LYS A 418 -13.96 -13.62 -6.01
CA LYS A 418 -14.64 -13.15 -4.81
C LYS A 418 -15.78 -12.22 -5.18
N LEU A 419 -16.97 -12.49 -4.63
CA LEU A 419 -18.11 -11.60 -4.67
C LEU A 419 -18.36 -11.08 -3.25
N SER A 420 -18.50 -9.77 -3.10
CA SER A 420 -18.68 -9.13 -1.79
C SER A 420 -19.89 -8.21 -1.79
N ALA A 421 -20.63 -8.21 -0.69
CA ALA A 421 -21.67 -7.24 -0.39
C ALA A 421 -21.38 -6.56 0.95
N ASN A 422 -21.30 -5.24 0.94
CA ASN A 422 -20.93 -4.42 2.11
C ASN A 422 -22.04 -3.41 2.36
N ALA A 423 -22.69 -3.50 3.52
CA ALA A 423 -23.64 -2.50 4.00
C ALA A 423 -23.00 -1.74 5.16
N TYR A 424 -23.07 -0.41 5.11
CA TYR A 424 -22.53 0.49 6.13
C TYR A 424 -23.59 1.53 6.50
N LEU A 425 -23.70 1.82 7.79
CA LEU A 425 -24.56 2.85 8.34
C LEU A 425 -23.79 3.68 9.38
N SER A 426 -23.93 4.99 9.30
CA SER A 426 -23.41 5.92 10.30
C SER A 426 -24.53 6.81 10.80
N HIS A 427 -24.62 6.95 12.12
CA HIS A 427 -25.59 7.80 12.79
C HIS A 427 -24.92 8.72 13.80
N LYS A 428 -25.17 10.03 13.66
CA LYS A 428 -24.71 11.07 14.58
C LYS A 428 -25.82 11.35 15.61
N LEU A 429 -25.65 10.86 16.84
CA LEU A 429 -26.59 11.10 17.93
C LEU A 429 -26.50 12.54 18.43
N SER A 430 -25.27 13.06 18.58
CA SER A 430 -24.95 14.41 19.04
C SER A 430 -23.57 14.85 18.53
N ALA A 431 -23.11 16.06 18.90
CA ALA A 431 -21.72 16.48 18.68
C ALA A 431 -20.70 15.61 19.45
N ARG A 432 -21.15 14.88 20.49
CA ARG A 432 -20.34 13.99 21.32
C ARG A 432 -20.36 12.54 20.84
N ASP A 433 -21.46 12.11 20.24
CA ASP A 433 -21.78 10.69 20.04
C ASP A 433 -22.01 10.35 18.56
N LYS A 434 -21.23 9.39 18.07
CA LYS A 434 -21.35 8.81 16.73
C LYS A 434 -21.34 7.30 16.83
N ILE A 435 -22.28 6.66 16.14
CA ILE A 435 -22.34 5.20 15.97
C ILE A 435 -22.09 4.86 14.50
N SER A 436 -21.31 3.82 14.26
CA SER A 436 -21.04 3.28 12.93
C SER A 436 -21.13 1.76 12.95
N GLU A 437 -21.90 1.20 12.03
CA GLU A 437 -22.22 -0.22 11.95
C GLU A 437 -22.07 -0.71 10.52
N GLY A 438 -21.77 -2.00 10.35
CA GLY A 438 -21.75 -2.59 9.03
C GLY A 438 -21.70 -4.10 8.99
N ILE A 439 -22.03 -4.63 7.82
CA ILE A 439 -22.05 -6.06 7.50
C ILE A 439 -21.29 -6.23 6.18
N ILE A 440 -20.40 -7.22 6.13
CA ILE A 440 -19.65 -7.62 4.94
C ILE A 440 -19.83 -9.13 4.76
N ALA A 441 -20.21 -9.56 3.56
CA ALA A 441 -20.30 -10.96 3.18
C ALA A 441 -19.43 -11.22 1.95
N ASP A 442 -18.37 -12.01 2.11
CA ASP A 442 -17.38 -12.34 1.09
C ASP A 442 -17.55 -13.80 0.65
N LEU A 443 -18.19 -14.03 -0.50
CA LEU A 443 -18.26 -15.34 -1.15
C LEU A 443 -17.03 -15.54 -2.03
N SER A 444 -16.14 -16.45 -1.62
CA SER A 444 -14.95 -16.82 -2.40
C SER A 444 -15.20 -18.12 -3.17
N GLN A 445 -14.88 -18.13 -4.45
CA GLN A 445 -14.88 -19.30 -5.32
C GLN A 445 -13.47 -19.53 -5.83
N PHE A 446 -12.98 -20.76 -5.79
CA PHE A 446 -11.60 -21.06 -6.14
C PHE A 446 -11.50 -22.32 -6.99
N ASN A 447 -10.51 -22.33 -7.88
CA ASN A 447 -10.05 -23.49 -8.62
C ASN A 447 -8.52 -23.50 -8.54
N LEU A 448 -7.98 -24.44 -7.78
CA LEU A 448 -6.58 -24.49 -7.38
C LEU A 448 -5.99 -25.82 -7.87
N GLN A 449 -4.98 -25.73 -8.73
CA GLN A 449 -4.26 -26.87 -9.29
C GLN A 449 -2.75 -26.63 -9.13
N ASN A 450 -2.03 -27.60 -8.59
CA ASN A 450 -0.58 -27.61 -8.55
C ASN A 450 -0.09 -29.05 -8.72
N LYS A 451 0.77 -29.29 -9.71
CA LYS A 451 1.29 -30.61 -10.07
C LYS A 451 2.78 -30.55 -10.35
N GLU A 452 3.51 -31.48 -9.76
CA GLU A 452 4.81 -31.93 -10.25
C GLU A 452 4.50 -33.05 -11.28
N LEU A 453 5.16 -33.04 -12.44
CA LEU A 453 4.88 -33.92 -13.57
C LEU A 453 5.99 -34.95 -13.80
N TYR A 454 7.23 -34.60 -13.41
CA TYR A 454 8.43 -35.42 -13.59
C TYR A 454 9.22 -35.49 -12.27
N PRO A 455 9.86 -36.63 -11.92
CA PRO A 455 9.88 -37.90 -12.66
C PRO A 455 8.56 -38.68 -12.61
N GLU A 456 7.70 -38.38 -11.63
CA GLU A 456 6.36 -38.94 -11.51
C GLU A 456 5.33 -37.81 -11.35
N THR A 457 4.12 -38.01 -11.86
CA THR A 457 3.04 -37.05 -11.67
C THR A 457 2.51 -37.09 -10.25
N LYS A 458 2.69 -35.98 -9.52
CA LYS A 458 2.21 -35.77 -8.15
C LYS A 458 1.32 -34.54 -8.09
N GLN A 459 0.08 -34.71 -7.67
CA GLN A 459 -0.82 -33.59 -7.42
C GLN A 459 -0.62 -33.07 -5.99
N LEU A 460 -0.12 -31.84 -5.88
CA LEU A 460 0.11 -31.16 -4.59
C LEU A 460 -1.16 -30.43 -4.12
N ILE A 461 -1.89 -29.85 -5.08
CA ILE A 461 -3.16 -29.16 -4.85
C ILE A 461 -4.11 -29.53 -5.98
N GLY A 462 -5.34 -29.89 -5.62
CA GLY A 462 -6.37 -30.31 -6.57
C GLY A 462 -7.75 -30.07 -6.03
N ASN A 463 -8.17 -28.80 -5.97
CA ASN A 463 -9.47 -28.48 -5.38
C ASN A 463 -10.22 -27.38 -6.11
N LYS A 464 -11.54 -27.55 -6.22
CA LYS A 464 -12.47 -26.54 -6.71
C LYS A 464 -13.62 -26.44 -5.72
N GLY A 465 -13.96 -25.22 -5.31
CA GLY A 465 -15.00 -25.04 -4.31
C GLY A 465 -15.34 -23.58 -4.06
N ASN A 466 -16.15 -23.38 -3.03
CA ASN A 466 -16.52 -22.07 -2.54
C ASN A 466 -16.54 -22.04 -1.01
N THR A 467 -16.51 -20.84 -0.45
CA THR A 467 -16.62 -20.59 0.98
C THR A 467 -17.10 -19.16 1.22
N LEU A 468 -17.77 -18.94 2.34
CA LEU A 468 -18.24 -17.62 2.78
C LEU A 468 -17.45 -17.17 4.01
N LEU A 469 -17.02 -15.91 4.01
CA LEU A 469 -16.63 -15.17 5.21
C LEU A 469 -17.68 -14.10 5.49
N PHE A 470 -18.35 -14.21 6.63
CA PHE A 470 -19.26 -13.19 7.12
C PHE A 470 -18.57 -12.33 8.18
N GLN A 471 -18.74 -11.01 8.11
CA GLN A 471 -18.30 -10.05 9.10
C GLN A 471 -19.46 -9.13 9.49
N GLY A 472 -19.68 -8.95 10.78
CA GLY A 472 -20.54 -7.90 11.32
C GLY A 472 -19.77 -7.06 12.33
N TYR A 473 -19.95 -5.74 12.33
CA TYR A 473 -19.26 -4.85 13.27
C TYR A 473 -20.13 -3.67 13.71
N ALA A 474 -19.85 -3.19 14.91
CA ALA A 474 -20.44 -1.98 15.47
C ALA A 474 -19.37 -1.21 16.25
N GLN A 475 -19.40 0.11 16.16
CA GLN A 475 -18.47 1.01 16.85
C GLN A 475 -19.18 2.27 17.34
N TRP A 476 -18.76 2.76 18.50
CA TRP A 476 -19.25 3.98 19.12
C TRP A 476 -18.08 4.88 19.51
N LYS A 477 -18.13 6.11 19.02
CA LYS A 477 -17.23 7.19 19.42
C LYS A 477 -17.95 8.13 20.35
N HIS A 478 -17.34 8.37 21.50
CA HIS A 478 -17.82 9.31 22.51
C HIS A 478 -16.75 10.37 22.82
N ARG A 479 -17.13 11.65 22.76
CA ARG A 479 -16.29 12.77 23.22
C ARG A 479 -16.82 13.24 24.58
N PHE A 480 -16.15 12.81 25.66
CA PHE A 480 -16.51 13.23 27.03
C PHE A 480 -16.38 14.76 27.19
N ASN A 481 -15.32 15.32 26.60
CA ASN A 481 -15.06 16.74 26.48
C ASN A 481 -14.06 16.98 25.33
N GLU A 482 -13.51 18.20 25.22
CA GLU A 482 -12.55 18.54 24.16
C GLU A 482 -11.20 17.83 24.29
N LYS A 483 -10.86 17.40 25.50
CA LYS A 483 -9.57 16.75 25.79
C LYS A 483 -9.68 15.24 25.76
N LEU A 484 -10.78 14.66 26.21
CA LEU A 484 -10.93 13.21 26.34
C LEU A 484 -11.99 12.67 25.38
N SER A 485 -11.58 11.74 24.53
CA SER A 485 -12.48 10.95 23.69
C SER A 485 -12.14 9.47 23.74
N MET A 486 -13.15 8.65 23.48
CA MET A 486 -13.06 7.20 23.43
C MET A 486 -13.68 6.71 22.12
N ASN A 487 -13.07 5.68 21.52
CA ASN A 487 -13.72 4.82 20.56
C ASN A 487 -13.77 3.40 21.12
N THR A 488 -14.91 2.73 21.04
CA THR A 488 -15.04 1.31 21.35
C THR A 488 -15.90 0.61 20.31
N GLY A 489 -15.66 -0.67 20.09
CA GLY A 489 -16.46 -1.47 19.18
C GLY A 489 -16.07 -2.93 19.19
N ALA A 490 -16.79 -3.72 18.40
CA ALA A 490 -16.50 -5.13 18.21
C ALA A 490 -16.75 -5.54 16.76
N SER A 491 -15.97 -6.50 16.29
CA SER A 491 -16.20 -7.22 15.04
C SER A 491 -16.46 -8.70 15.34
N VAL A 492 -17.34 -9.33 14.57
CA VAL A 492 -17.61 -10.76 14.60
C VAL A 492 -17.32 -11.30 13.21
N LEU A 493 -16.47 -12.32 13.12
CA LEU A 493 -16.17 -13.03 11.88
C LEU A 493 -16.69 -14.47 11.98
N HIS A 494 -17.31 -14.97 10.93
CA HIS A 494 -17.68 -16.38 10.79
C HIS A 494 -17.21 -16.91 9.44
N TYR A 495 -16.41 -17.97 9.45
CA TYR A 495 -15.86 -18.59 8.24
C TYR A 495 -16.47 -19.97 7.99
N GLN A 496 -17.11 -20.13 6.84
CA GLN A 496 -17.89 -21.33 6.52
C GLN A 496 -17.03 -22.57 6.30
N LEU A 497 -15.81 -22.43 5.76
CA LEU A 497 -14.97 -23.58 5.37
C LEU A 497 -14.66 -24.50 6.55
N ASN A 498 -14.34 -23.92 7.71
CA ASN A 498 -13.98 -24.62 8.94
C ASN A 498 -15.02 -24.45 10.06
N ASN A 499 -16.14 -23.75 9.78
CA ASN A 499 -17.22 -23.43 10.70
C ASN A 499 -16.75 -22.72 11.99
N LYS A 500 -15.79 -21.79 11.87
CA LYS A 500 -15.22 -21.05 13.02
C LYS A 500 -15.76 -19.63 13.11
N THR A 501 -16.01 -19.20 14.34
CA THR A 501 -16.46 -17.84 14.67
C THR A 501 -15.51 -17.21 15.67
N VAL A 502 -15.12 -15.96 15.43
CA VAL A 502 -14.30 -15.16 16.36
C VAL A 502 -14.93 -13.80 16.62
N VAL A 503 -14.68 -13.27 17.82
CA VAL A 503 -15.12 -11.94 18.25
C VAL A 503 -13.90 -11.10 18.61
N GLU A 504 -13.90 -9.85 18.16
CA GLU A 504 -12.76 -8.93 18.17
C GLU A 504 -13.14 -7.61 18.84
N PRO A 505 -13.11 -7.52 20.19
CA PRO A 505 -13.33 -6.27 20.91
C PRO A 505 -12.18 -5.28 20.69
N ARG A 506 -12.52 -3.98 20.65
CA ARG A 506 -11.60 -2.87 20.42
C ARG A 506 -11.97 -1.69 21.30
N ILE A 507 -10.95 -1.03 21.85
CA ILE A 507 -11.12 0.19 22.64
C ILE A 507 -9.90 1.08 22.49
N GLY A 508 -10.13 2.38 22.36
CA GLY A 508 -9.11 3.39 22.25
C GLY A 508 -9.51 4.66 22.98
N PHE A 509 -8.55 5.29 23.65
CA PHE A 509 -8.68 6.57 24.32
C PHE A 509 -7.69 7.58 23.72
N ASN A 510 -8.15 8.80 23.53
CA ASN A 510 -7.32 9.95 23.17
C ASN A 510 -7.53 11.04 24.24
N TYR A 511 -6.44 11.46 24.87
CA TYR A 511 -6.41 12.48 25.90
C TYR A 511 -5.46 13.63 25.53
N ALA A 512 -5.99 14.81 25.22
CA ALA A 512 -5.20 16.01 24.97
C ALA A 512 -4.66 16.58 26.30
N LEU A 513 -3.34 16.45 26.51
CA LEU A 513 -2.64 16.97 27.68
C LEU A 513 -2.54 18.51 27.62
N THR A 514 -2.23 19.03 26.44
CA THR A 514 -2.14 20.46 26.12
C THR A 514 -2.64 20.71 24.68
N PRO A 515 -2.83 21.96 24.23
CA PRO A 515 -3.24 22.23 22.84
C PRO A 515 -2.35 21.65 21.75
N GLY A 516 -1.09 21.35 22.08
CA GLY A 516 -0.13 20.76 21.16
C GLY A 516 0.32 19.37 21.55
N SER A 517 -0.28 18.69 22.53
CA SER A 517 0.13 17.33 22.90
C SER A 517 -1.00 16.43 23.35
N SER A 518 -0.92 15.14 22.99
CA SER A 518 -1.89 14.13 23.38
C SER A 518 -1.22 12.83 23.83
N LEU A 519 -1.90 12.13 24.73
CA LEU A 519 -1.64 10.77 25.13
C LEU A 519 -2.73 9.87 24.55
N ASN A 520 -2.33 8.74 24.00
CA ASN A 520 -3.21 7.82 23.28
C ASN A 520 -2.99 6.40 23.78
N ILE A 521 -4.06 5.67 24.06
CA ILE A 521 -3.99 4.28 24.48
C ILE A 521 -4.98 3.49 23.64
N ALA A 522 -4.60 2.34 23.10
CA ALA A 522 -5.57 1.41 22.52
C ALA A 522 -5.24 -0.05 22.77
N TYR A 523 -6.31 -0.82 22.78
CA TYR A 523 -6.33 -2.25 22.77
C TYR A 523 -7.23 -2.75 21.64
N GLY A 524 -6.79 -3.80 20.95
CA GLY A 524 -7.59 -4.51 19.97
C GLY A 524 -7.24 -5.99 19.95
N LEU A 525 -8.26 -6.84 19.89
CA LEU A 525 -8.08 -8.23 19.50
C LEU A 525 -8.33 -8.36 18.00
N HIS A 526 -7.40 -8.99 17.30
CA HIS A 526 -7.41 -9.12 15.85
C HIS A 526 -7.23 -10.58 15.44
N SER A 527 -7.84 -10.97 14.33
CA SER A 527 -7.78 -12.32 13.77
C SER A 527 -7.56 -12.26 12.25
N ASN A 528 -6.91 -13.26 11.68
CA ASN A 528 -6.69 -13.38 10.23
C ASN A 528 -6.75 -14.84 9.80
N LEU A 529 -7.40 -15.07 8.66
CA LEU A 529 -7.44 -16.36 7.98
C LEU A 529 -6.10 -16.68 7.32
N GLN A 530 -5.80 -17.96 7.18
CA GLN A 530 -4.67 -18.39 6.36
C GLN A 530 -4.97 -18.21 4.86
N PRO A 531 -3.94 -18.09 4.00
CA PRO A 531 -4.13 -18.13 2.55
C PRO A 531 -4.85 -19.41 2.11
N ILE A 532 -5.77 -19.30 1.15
CA ILE A 532 -6.68 -20.40 0.76
C ILE A 532 -5.93 -21.66 0.29
N LEU A 533 -4.74 -21.50 -0.31
CA LEU A 533 -3.89 -22.62 -0.75
C LEU A 533 -3.49 -23.54 0.41
N VAL A 534 -3.24 -22.96 1.59
CA VAL A 534 -2.79 -23.70 2.78
C VAL A 534 -3.84 -24.72 3.21
N TYR A 535 -5.13 -24.39 3.15
CA TYR A 535 -6.22 -25.30 3.54
C TYR A 535 -6.34 -26.55 2.66
N PHE A 536 -5.90 -26.47 1.39
CA PHE A 536 -6.13 -27.51 0.38
C PHE A 536 -4.86 -28.19 -0.12
N TYR A 537 -3.72 -27.94 0.52
CA TYR A 537 -2.51 -28.69 0.26
C TYR A 537 -2.71 -30.18 0.63
N GLN A 538 -2.23 -31.08 -0.22
CA GLN A 538 -2.45 -32.51 -0.08
C GLN A 538 -1.24 -33.21 0.57
N THR A 539 -1.53 -33.99 1.61
CA THR A 539 -0.55 -34.85 2.31
C THR A 539 -0.65 -36.28 1.80
N LYS A 540 0.45 -36.82 1.29
CA LYS A 540 0.55 -38.24 0.94
C LYS A 540 0.58 -39.09 2.21
N GLN A 541 -0.32 -40.06 2.30
CA GLN A 541 -0.42 -41.01 3.39
C GLN A 541 0.50 -42.21 3.16
N THR A 542 0.71 -43.02 4.21
CA THR A 542 1.54 -44.24 4.14
C THR A 542 0.99 -45.29 3.17
N ASP A 543 -0.32 -45.30 2.95
CA ASP A 543 -1.00 -46.18 1.97
C ASP A 543 -0.97 -45.63 0.53
N GLY A 544 -0.31 -44.48 0.30
CA GLY A 544 -0.21 -43.82 -0.99
C GLY A 544 -1.40 -42.92 -1.35
N SER A 545 -2.45 -42.86 -0.53
CA SER A 545 -3.58 -41.94 -0.72
C SER A 545 -3.20 -40.50 -0.38
N TYR A 546 -4.04 -39.54 -0.77
CA TYR A 546 -3.84 -38.11 -0.48
C TYR A 546 -4.99 -37.55 0.35
N THR A 547 -4.68 -36.79 1.40
CA THR A 547 -5.68 -36.14 2.26
C THR A 547 -5.38 -34.65 2.44
N GLN A 548 -6.40 -33.85 2.74
CA GLN A 548 -6.27 -32.42 3.02
C GLN A 548 -6.22 -32.18 4.53
N THR A 549 -5.02 -32.23 5.09
CA THR A 549 -4.80 -32.18 6.56
C THR A 549 -5.08 -30.81 7.18
N ASN A 550 -5.01 -29.74 6.38
CA ASN A 550 -5.14 -28.35 6.86
C ASN A 550 -6.57 -27.79 6.82
N LYS A 551 -7.57 -28.56 6.39
CA LYS A 551 -8.93 -28.05 6.13
C LYS A 551 -9.62 -27.41 7.35
N ASN A 552 -9.19 -27.79 8.55
CA ASN A 552 -9.76 -27.34 9.83
C ASN A 552 -8.92 -26.27 10.55
N LEU A 553 -7.91 -25.68 9.90
CA LEU A 553 -7.10 -24.61 10.50
C LEU A 553 -8.00 -23.45 10.94
N ASP A 554 -7.77 -22.93 12.15
CA ASP A 554 -8.46 -21.78 12.72
C ASP A 554 -7.78 -20.46 12.32
N PHE A 555 -8.37 -19.35 12.74
CA PHE A 555 -7.77 -18.01 12.60
C PHE A 555 -6.47 -17.91 13.42
N THR A 556 -5.45 -17.25 12.86
CA THR A 556 -4.35 -16.72 13.68
C THR A 556 -4.87 -15.48 14.41
N ARG A 557 -4.53 -15.31 15.69
CA ARG A 557 -5.05 -14.22 16.52
C ARG A 557 -3.93 -13.41 17.15
N SER A 558 -4.21 -12.13 17.46
CA SER A 558 -3.25 -11.23 18.08
C SER A 558 -3.91 -10.21 19.00
N HIS A 559 -3.41 -10.08 20.23
CA HIS A 559 -3.70 -8.94 21.10
C HIS A 559 -2.76 -7.79 20.75
N HIS A 560 -3.29 -6.61 20.45
CA HIS A 560 -2.52 -5.39 20.23
C HIS A 560 -2.70 -4.44 21.41
N PHE A 561 -1.60 -4.05 22.03
CA PHE A 561 -1.55 -3.00 23.05
C PHE A 561 -0.66 -1.87 22.53
N VAL A 562 -1.16 -0.64 22.59
CA VAL A 562 -0.42 0.51 22.08
C VAL A 562 -0.58 1.71 23.01
N LEU A 563 0.54 2.37 23.30
CA LEU A 563 0.64 3.64 24.00
C LEU A 563 1.35 4.65 23.10
N GLY A 564 0.69 5.75 22.76
CA GLY A 564 1.20 6.81 21.92
C GLY A 564 1.29 8.14 22.67
N TYR A 565 2.35 8.89 22.40
CA TYR A 565 2.49 10.29 22.78
C TYR A 565 2.81 11.13 21.55
N GLU A 566 2.02 12.19 21.35
CA GLU A 566 2.14 13.08 20.22
C GLU A 566 2.35 14.51 20.71
N ARG A 567 3.25 15.25 20.06
CA ARG A 567 3.53 16.65 20.35
C ARG A 567 3.82 17.46 19.10
N ASN A 568 3.07 18.52 18.89
CA ASN A 568 3.40 19.59 17.96
C ASN A 568 4.48 20.47 18.61
N LEU A 569 5.71 20.39 18.09
CA LEU A 569 6.84 21.24 18.51
C LEU A 569 6.70 22.64 17.92
N THR A 570 6.16 22.74 16.70
CA THR A 570 5.71 23.98 16.06
C THR A 570 4.45 23.66 15.23
N GLN A 571 3.86 24.66 14.57
CA GLN A 571 2.73 24.45 13.64
C GLN A 571 3.06 23.50 12.46
N ASN A 572 4.35 23.32 12.13
CA ASN A 572 4.78 22.49 10.99
C ASN A 572 5.79 21.40 11.37
N LEU A 573 6.06 21.22 12.66
CA LEU A 573 7.02 20.23 13.17
C LEU A 573 6.34 19.38 14.23
N HIS A 574 6.27 18.10 13.97
CA HIS A 574 5.51 17.15 14.75
C HIS A 574 6.41 16.01 15.24
N LEU A 575 6.27 15.65 16.52
CA LEU A 575 6.91 14.50 17.15
C LEU A 575 5.84 13.51 17.57
N LYS A 576 6.01 12.25 17.17
CA LYS A 576 5.22 11.11 17.63
C LYS A 576 6.15 10.04 18.20
N VAL A 577 5.80 9.52 19.36
CA VAL A 577 6.45 8.37 20.00
C VAL A 577 5.38 7.34 20.32
N GLU A 578 5.61 6.09 19.93
CA GLU A 578 4.64 5.01 20.13
C GLU A 578 5.35 3.76 20.66
N ALA A 579 4.85 3.20 21.76
CA ALA A 579 5.26 1.91 22.29
C ALA A 579 4.14 0.90 22.05
N TYR A 580 4.50 -0.31 21.64
CA TYR A 580 3.53 -1.35 21.34
C TYR A 580 3.97 -2.72 21.84
N TYR A 581 2.98 -3.58 22.07
CA TYR A 581 3.14 -4.99 22.34
C TYR A 581 2.05 -5.78 21.60
N GLN A 582 2.46 -6.80 20.87
CA GLN A 582 1.60 -7.72 20.13
C GLN A 582 1.87 -9.15 20.61
N SER A 583 0.81 -9.87 21.00
CA SER A 583 0.88 -11.28 21.40
C SER A 583 0.05 -12.12 20.45
N LEU A 584 0.72 -12.90 19.61
CA LEU A 584 0.13 -13.77 18.60
C LEU A 584 -0.04 -15.19 19.14
N TYR A 585 -1.20 -15.78 18.89
CA TYR A 585 -1.56 -17.12 19.34
C TYR A 585 -2.48 -17.80 18.31
N ASP A 586 -2.73 -19.10 18.51
CA ASP A 586 -3.41 -19.97 17.56
C ASP A 586 -2.75 -19.92 16.17
N VAL A 587 -1.42 -19.78 16.15
CA VAL A 587 -0.63 -19.69 14.91
C VAL A 587 -0.45 -21.09 14.33
N PRO A 588 -0.74 -21.33 13.03
CA PRO A 588 -0.40 -22.57 12.36
C PRO A 588 1.11 -22.89 12.39
N VAL A 589 1.43 -24.08 12.88
CA VAL A 589 2.76 -24.71 12.91
C VAL A 589 2.61 -26.18 12.50
N GLU A 590 3.69 -26.81 12.03
CA GLU A 590 3.64 -28.23 11.66
C GLU A 590 3.24 -29.13 12.84
N GLN A 591 2.51 -30.21 12.59
CA GLN A 591 2.10 -31.17 13.60
C GLN A 591 3.31 -31.92 14.18
N ARG A 592 4.31 -32.21 13.34
CA ARG A 592 5.60 -32.77 13.75
C ARG A 592 6.48 -31.66 14.33
N PRO A 593 7.34 -31.95 15.34
CA PRO A 593 8.29 -30.97 15.86
C PRO A 593 9.17 -30.38 14.76
N SER A 594 9.06 -29.09 14.53
CA SER A 594 9.87 -28.35 13.56
C SER A 594 9.94 -26.87 13.90
N TYR A 595 10.82 -26.17 13.18
CA TYR A 595 10.93 -24.71 13.24
C TYR A 595 9.77 -24.00 12.53
N TYR A 596 8.97 -24.68 11.69
CA TYR A 596 8.06 -23.99 10.79
C TYR A 596 6.93 -23.28 11.53
N SER A 597 6.61 -22.08 11.06
CA SER A 597 5.42 -21.32 11.46
C SER A 597 4.97 -20.50 10.27
N ILE A 598 3.65 -20.34 10.09
CA ILE A 598 3.14 -19.48 9.02
C ILE A 598 3.59 -18.01 9.16
N LEU A 599 4.02 -17.59 10.35
CA LEU A 599 4.59 -16.26 10.59
C LEU A 599 5.92 -16.00 9.87
N THR A 600 6.56 -17.02 9.30
CA THR A 600 7.80 -16.87 8.51
C THR A 600 7.55 -16.64 7.02
N GLU A 601 6.29 -16.69 6.57
CA GLU A 601 5.92 -16.63 5.15
C GLU A 601 5.55 -15.22 4.65
N GLY A 602 5.31 -15.09 3.34
CA GLY A 602 4.64 -13.92 2.74
C GLY A 602 5.54 -12.99 1.91
N ALA A 603 6.86 -13.12 2.01
CA ALA A 603 7.84 -12.28 1.30
C ALA A 603 8.55 -13.01 0.13
N ASN A 604 8.04 -14.18 -0.28
CA ASN A 604 8.67 -15.07 -1.27
C ASN A 604 7.86 -15.12 -2.57
N PHE A 605 8.51 -15.36 -3.71
CA PHE A 605 7.84 -15.48 -5.02
C PHE A 605 7.09 -16.81 -5.16
N ASN A 606 7.46 -17.83 -4.37
CA ASN A 606 6.84 -19.15 -4.38
C ASN A 606 5.55 -19.19 -3.54
N PRO A 607 4.56 -19.99 -3.94
CA PRO A 607 3.36 -20.23 -3.12
C PRO A 607 3.70 -21.04 -1.86
N ILE A 608 2.95 -20.80 -0.79
CA ILE A 608 3.09 -21.56 0.47
C ILE A 608 2.66 -23.01 0.23
N SER A 609 3.56 -23.94 0.51
CA SER A 609 3.42 -25.35 0.17
C SER A 609 3.72 -26.25 1.38
N VAL A 610 2.94 -26.10 2.45
CA VAL A 610 3.13 -26.83 3.71
C VAL A 610 1.82 -27.45 4.16
N ASP A 611 1.90 -28.67 4.67
CA ASP A 611 0.78 -29.48 5.10
C ASP A 611 0.81 -29.78 6.60
N SER A 612 -0.19 -30.53 7.07
CA SER A 612 -0.23 -31.09 8.43
C SER A 612 0.01 -30.05 9.52
N LEU A 613 -0.66 -28.90 9.40
CA LEU A 613 -0.54 -27.77 10.31
C LEU A 613 -1.60 -27.83 11.42
N LEU A 614 -1.25 -27.29 12.59
CA LEU A 614 -2.15 -27.11 13.73
C LEU A 614 -1.98 -25.71 14.35
N ASN A 615 -3.06 -25.11 14.83
CA ASN A 615 -3.06 -23.80 15.50
C ASN A 615 -2.51 -23.91 16.94
N LYS A 616 -1.22 -24.21 17.10
CA LYS A 616 -0.55 -24.33 18.42
C LYS A 616 0.67 -23.42 18.60
N GLY A 617 1.08 -22.74 17.54
CA GLY A 617 2.18 -21.80 17.58
C GLY A 617 1.82 -20.50 18.28
N ALA A 618 2.86 -19.74 18.61
CA ALA A 618 2.74 -18.42 19.20
C ALA A 618 3.80 -17.48 18.63
N GLY A 619 3.57 -16.18 18.78
CA GLY A 619 4.52 -15.13 18.42
C GLY A 619 4.39 -13.91 19.30
N ARG A 620 5.41 -13.06 19.30
CA ARG A 620 5.40 -11.78 20.00
C ARG A 620 6.17 -10.74 19.22
N ASN A 621 5.63 -9.52 19.19
CA ASN A 621 6.33 -8.35 18.69
C ASN A 621 6.20 -7.22 19.69
N TYR A 622 7.26 -6.49 19.98
CA TYR A 622 7.19 -5.29 20.80
C TYR A 622 8.28 -4.31 20.42
N GLY A 623 8.04 -3.03 20.64
CA GLY A 623 9.01 -2.02 20.27
C GLY A 623 8.60 -0.61 20.58
N LEU A 624 9.52 0.29 20.23
CA LEU A 624 9.38 1.73 20.31
C LEU A 624 9.57 2.33 18.92
N GLU A 625 8.63 3.18 18.53
CA GLU A 625 8.60 3.92 17.26
C GLU A 625 8.70 5.41 17.57
N VAL A 626 9.56 6.12 16.84
CA VAL A 626 9.72 7.57 16.92
C VAL A 626 9.59 8.14 15.52
N THR A 627 8.77 9.17 15.36
CA THR A 627 8.62 9.94 14.14
C THR A 627 8.79 11.41 14.44
N LEU A 628 9.74 12.06 13.79
CA LEU A 628 9.87 13.51 13.75
C LEU A 628 9.63 13.96 12.32
N GLU A 629 8.50 14.62 12.09
CA GLU A 629 8.05 15.04 10.77
C GLU A 629 7.94 16.55 10.71
N LYS A 630 8.61 17.14 9.72
CA LYS A 630 8.35 18.50 9.31
C LYS A 630 7.57 18.50 8.01
N TYR A 631 6.31 18.93 8.09
CA TYR A 631 5.49 19.14 6.91
C TYR A 631 6.13 20.16 5.97
N PHE A 632 5.80 20.05 4.69
CA PHE A 632 6.32 20.96 3.71
C PHE A 632 5.84 22.39 3.99
N SER A 633 6.79 23.25 4.33
CA SER A 633 6.54 24.66 4.60
C SER A 633 7.85 25.41 4.39
N LYS A 634 7.76 26.68 3.96
CA LYS A 634 8.93 27.47 3.56
C LYS A 634 9.81 26.73 2.52
N ASN A 635 9.18 26.03 1.60
CA ASN A 635 9.77 25.28 0.49
C ASN A 635 10.63 24.06 0.86
N TYR A 636 10.52 23.51 2.07
CA TYR A 636 11.21 22.26 2.44
C TYR A 636 10.42 21.40 3.42
N TYR A 637 10.74 20.11 3.45
CA TYR A 637 10.22 19.12 4.39
C TYR A 637 11.34 18.20 4.86
N PHE A 638 11.10 17.51 5.97
CA PHE A 638 11.89 16.33 6.33
C PHE A 638 11.02 15.35 7.11
N LEU A 639 11.42 14.08 7.08
CA LEU A 639 10.83 13.02 7.87
C LEU A 639 11.97 12.17 8.43
N VAL A 640 11.95 11.98 9.74
CA VAL A 640 12.88 11.11 10.47
C VAL A 640 12.03 10.07 11.18
N THR A 641 12.23 8.79 10.86
CA THR A 641 11.56 7.68 11.55
C THR A 641 12.58 6.72 12.11
N GLY A 642 12.41 6.31 13.36
CA GLY A 642 13.19 5.26 14.00
C GLY A 642 12.25 4.23 14.62
N SER A 643 12.54 2.96 14.41
CA SER A 643 11.78 1.84 14.98
C SER A 643 12.78 0.90 15.60
N PHE A 644 12.61 0.56 16.87
CA PHE A 644 13.47 -0.34 17.62
C PHE A 644 12.59 -1.42 18.23
N PHE A 645 12.78 -2.67 17.84
CA PHE A 645 11.81 -3.73 18.13
C PHE A 645 12.43 -5.12 18.23
N ASP A 646 11.67 -6.05 18.81
CA ASP A 646 11.97 -7.47 18.78
C ASP A 646 10.73 -8.23 18.30
N SER A 647 10.93 -9.18 17.38
CA SER A 647 9.89 -10.02 16.80
C SER A 647 10.32 -11.48 16.80
N LYS A 648 9.53 -12.33 17.46
CA LYS A 648 9.86 -13.74 17.66
C LYS A 648 8.64 -14.62 17.51
N TYR A 649 8.89 -15.89 17.21
CA TYR A 649 7.86 -16.91 17.08
C TYR A 649 8.33 -18.24 17.68
N LYS A 650 7.38 -19.14 17.93
CA LYS A 650 7.60 -20.48 18.45
C LYS A 650 6.98 -21.51 17.51
N GLY A 651 7.82 -22.39 16.97
CA GLY A 651 7.40 -23.54 16.16
C GLY A 651 6.81 -24.66 17.03
N SER A 652 6.47 -25.77 16.40
CA SER A 652 5.94 -26.96 17.09
C SER A 652 6.98 -27.71 17.93
N ASP A 653 8.26 -27.48 17.66
CA ASP A 653 9.37 -27.96 18.51
C ASP A 653 9.50 -27.21 19.85
N GLY A 654 8.74 -26.13 20.03
CA GLY A 654 8.70 -25.36 21.25
C GLY A 654 9.88 -24.40 21.46
N ILE A 655 10.75 -24.23 20.47
CA ILE A 655 11.91 -23.33 20.55
C ILE A 655 11.51 -21.93 20.06
N GLU A 656 11.81 -20.89 20.85
CA GLU A 656 11.60 -19.50 20.46
C GLU A 656 12.72 -19.04 19.50
N ARG A 657 12.34 -18.49 18.35
CA ARG A 657 13.26 -18.02 17.30
C ARG A 657 12.94 -16.59 16.87
N ASN A 658 13.91 -15.90 16.30
CA ASN A 658 13.65 -14.64 15.60
C ASN A 658 12.81 -14.92 14.35
N SER A 659 11.85 -14.04 14.05
CA SER A 659 11.20 -14.07 12.73
C SER A 659 12.18 -13.62 11.63
N PRO A 660 11.98 -14.03 10.37
CA PRO A 660 12.75 -13.47 9.24
C PRO A 660 12.54 -11.97 9.02
N PHE A 661 11.59 -11.38 9.74
CA PHE A 661 11.19 -9.98 9.69
C PHE A 661 11.68 -9.19 10.93
N ASN A 662 12.44 -9.83 11.83
CA ASN A 662 13.03 -9.18 13.00
C ASN A 662 14.35 -8.50 12.64
N SER A 663 14.30 -7.31 12.05
CA SER A 663 15.50 -6.53 11.74
C SER A 663 16.10 -5.80 12.94
N LYS A 664 15.50 -5.90 14.14
CA LYS A 664 15.85 -5.17 15.39
C LYS A 664 15.69 -3.66 15.33
N TYR A 665 16.00 -3.03 14.21
CA TYR A 665 15.78 -1.61 13.98
C TYR A 665 15.50 -1.29 12.51
N VAL A 666 14.78 -0.19 12.30
CA VAL A 666 14.54 0.46 11.00
C VAL A 666 14.66 1.97 11.20
N VAL A 667 15.55 2.62 10.46
CA VAL A 667 15.73 4.07 10.48
C VAL A 667 15.61 4.61 9.06
N ASN A 668 14.76 5.63 8.88
CA ASN A 668 14.65 6.39 7.64
C ASN A 668 14.89 7.87 7.92
N LEU A 669 15.71 8.50 7.07
CA LEU A 669 15.94 9.93 7.03
C LEU A 669 15.59 10.43 5.63
N LEU A 670 14.64 11.34 5.54
CA LEU A 670 14.19 11.91 4.28
C LEU A 670 14.15 13.42 4.38
N ALA A 671 14.59 14.10 3.33
CA ALA A 671 14.49 15.54 3.24
C ALA A 671 14.30 15.97 1.79
N GLY A 672 13.62 17.08 1.58
CA GLY A 672 13.61 17.68 0.26
C GLY A 672 13.26 19.15 0.27
N LYS A 673 13.70 19.83 -0.78
CA LYS A 673 13.60 21.26 -0.94
C LYS A 673 13.22 21.62 -2.37
N GLU A 674 12.35 22.61 -2.50
CA GLU A 674 11.93 23.19 -3.76
C GLU A 674 12.53 24.60 -3.91
N PHE A 675 13.00 24.91 -5.11
CA PHE A 675 13.57 26.18 -5.50
C PHE A 675 12.76 26.74 -6.66
N HIS A 676 12.17 27.92 -6.47
CA HIS A 676 11.49 28.61 -7.56
C HIS A 676 12.52 29.20 -8.51
N ILE A 677 12.41 28.89 -9.80
CA ILE A 677 13.34 29.33 -10.84
C ILE A 677 12.61 30.18 -11.88
N GLY A 678 13.17 31.36 -12.14
CA GLY A 678 12.68 32.29 -13.15
C GLY A 678 11.35 32.95 -12.78
N LYS A 679 10.78 33.71 -13.73
CA LYS A 679 9.56 34.53 -13.52
C LYS A 679 8.24 33.76 -13.68
N LYS A 680 8.27 32.46 -14.02
CA LYS A 680 7.09 31.62 -14.29
C LYS A 680 6.74 30.63 -13.18
N ASP A 681 7.33 30.82 -11.99
CA ASP A 681 7.19 29.88 -10.88
C ASP A 681 7.48 28.41 -11.30
N ASN A 682 8.47 28.20 -12.18
CA ASN A 682 9.01 26.86 -12.40
C ASN A 682 9.69 26.39 -11.11
N VAL A 683 9.72 25.09 -10.87
CA VAL A 683 10.24 24.54 -9.60
C VAL A 683 11.33 23.52 -9.88
N LEU A 684 12.52 23.74 -9.33
CA LEU A 684 13.54 22.70 -9.16
C LEU A 684 13.36 22.06 -7.80
N SER A 685 13.32 20.74 -7.74
CA SER A 685 13.16 19.96 -6.52
C SER A 685 14.35 19.03 -6.34
N ILE A 686 14.85 18.96 -5.11
CA ILE A 686 15.87 18.01 -4.69
C ILE A 686 15.30 17.25 -3.50
N ASN A 687 15.22 15.93 -3.62
CA ASN A 687 14.70 15.05 -2.59
C ASN A 687 15.73 13.94 -2.32
N TRP A 688 16.06 13.74 -1.07
CA TRP A 688 17.04 12.77 -0.61
C TRP A 688 16.40 11.84 0.41
N LYS A 689 16.81 10.57 0.36
CA LYS A 689 16.39 9.54 1.30
C LYS A 689 17.60 8.69 1.69
N LEU A 690 17.67 8.33 2.95
CA LEU A 690 18.54 7.31 3.51
C LEU A 690 17.71 6.33 4.34
N THR A 691 17.95 5.04 4.14
CA THR A 691 17.35 3.95 4.91
C THR A 691 18.46 3.04 5.42
N THR A 692 18.39 2.70 6.70
CA THR A 692 19.17 1.60 7.28
C THR A 692 18.31 0.74 8.17
N THR A 693 18.50 -0.57 8.07
CA THR A 693 17.79 -1.57 8.87
C THR A 693 18.77 -2.65 9.30
N GLY A 694 18.57 -3.29 10.44
CA GLY A 694 19.37 -4.48 10.76
C GLY A 694 19.14 -5.59 9.74
N GLY A 695 20.07 -6.54 9.66
CA GLY A 695 19.97 -7.63 8.69
C GLY A 695 18.81 -8.58 8.98
N ARG A 696 18.39 -9.35 7.97
CA ARG A 696 17.35 -10.36 8.14
C ARG A 696 17.92 -11.61 8.80
N TYR A 697 17.12 -12.27 9.62
CA TYR A 697 17.44 -13.61 10.09
C TYR A 697 17.19 -14.62 8.97
N ILE A 698 18.12 -15.56 8.79
CA ILE A 698 18.13 -16.50 7.67
C ILE A 698 18.14 -17.95 8.13
N GLN A 699 17.74 -18.84 7.22
CA GLN A 699 18.02 -20.26 7.35
C GLN A 699 19.49 -20.51 7.01
N VAL A 700 20.16 -21.32 7.81
CA VAL A 700 21.57 -21.65 7.62
C VAL A 700 21.67 -22.75 6.57
N ILE A 701 22.52 -22.58 5.56
CA ILE A 701 22.78 -23.60 4.54
C ILE A 701 23.62 -24.73 5.16
N ASP A 702 23.16 -25.97 5.02
CA ASP A 702 23.93 -27.17 5.30
C ASP A 702 24.80 -27.48 4.08
N MET A 703 26.06 -27.05 4.13
CA MET A 703 26.97 -27.19 2.99
C MET A 703 27.17 -28.66 2.62
N ALA A 704 27.36 -29.56 3.59
CA ALA A 704 27.66 -30.96 3.31
C ALA A 704 26.51 -31.64 2.55
N ARG A 705 25.28 -31.44 3.01
CA ARG A 705 24.09 -31.94 2.30
C ARG A 705 23.83 -31.22 0.99
N SER A 706 24.16 -29.93 0.90
CA SER A 706 23.98 -29.19 -0.35
C SER A 706 24.89 -29.72 -1.46
N VAL A 707 26.14 -30.08 -1.11
CA VAL A 707 27.07 -30.74 -2.04
C VAL A 707 26.54 -32.12 -2.44
N GLU A 708 26.09 -32.92 -1.48
CA GLU A 708 25.55 -34.27 -1.74
C GLU A 708 24.31 -34.24 -2.66
N MET A 709 23.40 -33.30 -2.41
CA MET A 709 22.13 -33.18 -3.13
C MET A 709 22.23 -32.29 -4.39
N ASN A 710 23.40 -31.70 -4.64
CA ASN A 710 23.66 -30.75 -5.71
C ASN A 710 22.65 -29.59 -5.79
N THR A 711 22.13 -29.15 -4.64
CA THR A 711 21.14 -28.07 -4.51
C THR A 711 21.22 -27.45 -3.11
N THR A 712 20.61 -26.28 -2.90
CA THR A 712 20.66 -25.64 -1.57
C THR A 712 19.79 -26.40 -0.56
N ILE A 713 20.42 -26.96 0.46
CA ILE A 713 19.77 -27.62 1.60
C ILE A 713 20.00 -26.79 2.86
N PHE A 714 18.95 -26.58 3.65
CA PHE A 714 19.03 -25.81 4.90
C PHE A 714 19.11 -26.70 6.14
N ASP A 715 19.89 -26.29 7.13
CA ASP A 715 19.88 -26.83 8.48
C ASP A 715 18.71 -26.26 9.28
N ASN A 716 17.63 -27.03 9.31
CA ASN A 716 16.39 -26.70 10.03
C ASN A 716 16.58 -26.52 11.54
N SER A 717 17.61 -27.12 12.14
CA SER A 717 17.88 -26.96 13.58
C SER A 717 18.39 -25.56 13.93
N GLN A 718 19.04 -24.91 12.95
CA GLN A 718 19.61 -23.56 13.05
C GLN A 718 18.77 -22.50 12.31
N ALA A 719 17.50 -22.80 12.00
CA ALA A 719 16.63 -21.86 11.31
C ALA A 719 16.53 -20.53 12.08
N TYR A 720 16.86 -19.42 11.41
CA TYR A 720 16.77 -18.04 11.92
C TYR A 720 17.62 -17.76 13.17
N THR A 721 18.73 -18.49 13.35
CA THR A 721 19.72 -18.20 14.40
C THR A 721 20.79 -17.21 13.95
N LYS A 722 21.09 -17.16 12.64
CA LYS A 722 22.04 -16.21 12.03
C LYS A 722 21.33 -15.01 11.41
N GLN A 723 21.94 -13.84 11.57
CA GLN A 723 21.49 -12.58 10.98
C GLN A 723 22.46 -12.16 9.88
N GLN A 724 21.93 -11.68 8.76
CA GLN A 724 22.71 -11.06 7.68
C GLN A 724 23.33 -9.73 8.13
N SER A 725 24.22 -9.19 7.29
CA SER A 725 24.69 -7.81 7.44
C SER A 725 23.53 -6.81 7.37
N ALA A 726 23.71 -5.66 8.03
CA ALA A 726 22.73 -4.60 8.01
C ALA A 726 22.51 -4.07 6.58
N TYR A 727 21.27 -3.73 6.27
CA TYR A 727 20.90 -3.07 5.03
C TYR A 727 21.20 -1.57 5.12
N PHE A 728 21.74 -1.02 4.05
CA PHE A 728 21.95 0.41 3.90
C PHE A 728 21.71 0.84 2.45
N ARG A 729 20.95 1.92 2.29
CA ARG A 729 20.69 2.51 0.99
C ARG A 729 20.42 4.00 1.10
N THR A 730 20.90 4.75 0.12
CA THR A 730 20.55 6.16 -0.07
C THR A 730 20.14 6.42 -1.50
N ASP A 731 19.12 7.27 -1.67
CA ASP A 731 18.52 7.63 -2.95
C ASP A 731 18.48 9.15 -3.10
N LEU A 732 18.58 9.65 -4.33
CA LEU A 732 18.49 11.08 -4.65
C LEU A 732 17.60 11.28 -5.88
N LYS A 733 16.54 12.07 -5.72
CA LYS A 733 15.65 12.48 -6.80
C LYS A 733 15.79 13.97 -7.09
N ILE A 734 16.12 14.30 -8.33
CA ILE A 734 16.20 15.68 -8.83
C ILE A 734 15.08 15.86 -9.86
N GLY A 735 14.22 16.85 -9.66
CA GLY A 735 13.06 17.09 -10.53
C GLY A 735 12.92 18.55 -10.93
N TYR A 736 12.44 18.80 -12.14
CA TYR A 736 12.15 20.11 -12.70
C TYR A 736 10.71 20.17 -13.21
N LYS A 737 9.90 21.03 -12.59
CA LYS A 737 8.51 21.30 -12.98
C LYS A 737 8.42 22.61 -13.75
N MET A 738 7.86 22.54 -14.95
CA MET A 738 7.58 23.68 -15.82
C MET A 738 6.08 23.93 -15.90
N ASN A 739 5.67 25.11 -15.44
CA ASN A 739 4.29 25.56 -15.58
C ASN A 739 4.14 26.35 -16.89
N ARG A 740 3.11 26.01 -17.68
CA ARG A 740 2.70 26.68 -18.92
C ARG A 740 1.20 26.99 -18.81
N LYS A 741 0.70 27.87 -19.67
CA LYS A 741 -0.67 28.41 -19.56
C LYS A 741 -1.76 27.32 -19.50
N HIS A 742 -1.58 26.22 -20.24
CA HIS A 742 -2.54 25.11 -20.35
C HIS A 742 -1.88 23.75 -20.17
N SER A 743 -0.65 23.71 -19.63
CA SER A 743 0.03 22.44 -19.42
C SER A 743 1.04 22.55 -18.28
N THR A 744 1.36 21.40 -17.70
CA THR A 744 2.44 21.28 -16.72
C THR A 744 3.30 20.10 -17.08
N HIS A 745 4.59 20.35 -17.27
CA HIS A 745 5.60 19.33 -17.54
C HIS A 745 6.41 19.11 -16.27
N GLU A 746 6.70 17.85 -15.95
CA GLU A 746 7.56 17.46 -14.85
C GLU A 746 8.60 16.47 -15.38
N LEU A 747 9.87 16.84 -15.29
CA LEU A 747 11.01 16.00 -15.63
C LEU A 747 11.72 15.63 -14.33
N ALA A 748 12.12 14.37 -14.14
CA ALA A 748 12.93 14.01 -12.99
C ALA A 748 13.88 12.86 -13.32
N ILE A 749 14.91 12.74 -12.49
CA ILE A 749 15.75 11.55 -12.42
C ILE A 749 15.79 11.09 -10.96
N ASP A 750 15.45 9.82 -10.72
CA ASP A 750 15.56 9.16 -9.42
C ASP A 750 16.81 8.27 -9.45
N LEU A 751 17.83 8.66 -8.69
CA LEU A 751 19.10 7.96 -8.57
C LEU A 751 19.01 7.03 -7.37
N GLN A 752 18.79 5.75 -7.64
CA GLN A 752 18.66 4.74 -6.60
C GLN A 752 20.02 4.20 -6.16
N ASN A 753 20.18 3.94 -4.86
CA ASN A 753 21.40 3.38 -4.25
C ASN A 753 22.67 4.13 -4.70
N ILE A 754 22.73 5.45 -4.46
CA ILE A 754 23.84 6.32 -4.93
C ILE A 754 25.21 5.94 -4.36
N THR A 755 25.25 5.22 -3.24
CA THR A 755 26.49 4.67 -2.66
C THR A 755 26.90 3.34 -3.26
N ASN A 756 26.07 2.75 -4.13
CA ASN A 756 26.23 1.42 -4.70
C ASN A 756 26.52 0.35 -3.63
N ASN A 757 25.84 0.44 -2.48
CA ASN A 757 26.06 -0.48 -1.37
C ASN A 757 25.52 -1.88 -1.76
N GLN A 758 26.33 -2.91 -1.50
CA GLN A 758 26.00 -4.30 -1.81
C GLN A 758 25.17 -4.91 -0.69
N ASN A 759 23.86 -4.67 -0.74
CA ASN A 759 22.90 -5.29 0.18
C ASN A 759 22.65 -6.74 -0.23
N ILE A 760 22.73 -7.70 0.70
CA ILE A 760 22.49 -9.11 0.40
C ILE A 760 21.02 -9.32 0.04
N PHE A 761 20.74 -9.90 -1.12
CA PHE A 761 19.41 -10.35 -1.53
C PHE A 761 19.15 -11.78 -1.03
N GLN A 762 20.04 -12.70 -1.38
CA GLN A 762 19.98 -14.10 -0.96
C GLN A 762 21.37 -14.75 -1.02
N GLN A 763 21.48 -15.91 -0.38
CA GLN A 763 22.64 -16.79 -0.47
C GLN A 763 22.15 -18.19 -0.83
N ALA A 764 22.88 -18.86 -1.71
CA ALA A 764 22.53 -20.20 -2.19
C ALA A 764 23.80 -21.00 -2.46
N TYR A 765 23.71 -22.33 -2.37
CA TYR A 765 24.75 -23.22 -2.83
C TYR A 765 24.86 -23.14 -4.36
N ASN A 766 26.07 -22.88 -4.87
CA ASN A 766 26.39 -22.88 -6.29
C ASN A 766 27.05 -24.23 -6.66
N PRO A 767 26.39 -25.08 -7.45
CA PRO A 767 26.90 -26.41 -7.81
C PRO A 767 28.14 -26.37 -8.71
N ARG A 768 28.34 -25.31 -9.49
CA ARG A 768 29.52 -25.15 -10.38
C ARG A 768 30.78 -24.86 -9.59
N THR A 769 30.68 -23.96 -8.60
CA THR A 769 31.84 -23.51 -7.82
C THR A 769 32.01 -24.29 -6.52
N ASN A 770 31.03 -25.10 -6.15
CA ASN A 770 30.99 -25.90 -4.92
C ASN A 770 31.16 -25.01 -3.67
N ARG A 771 30.52 -23.83 -3.69
CA ARG A 771 30.59 -22.77 -2.67
C ARG A 771 29.22 -22.13 -2.46
N ILE A 772 29.07 -21.36 -1.38
CA ILE A 772 27.89 -20.51 -1.18
C ILE A 772 28.08 -19.22 -1.98
N GLY A 773 27.25 -19.02 -3.01
CA GLY A 773 27.15 -17.77 -3.77
C GLY A 773 26.27 -16.75 -3.04
N THR A 774 26.54 -15.46 -3.27
CA THR A 774 25.76 -14.36 -2.71
C THR A 774 25.24 -13.46 -3.83
N ALA A 775 23.92 -13.38 -3.94
CA ALA A 775 23.24 -12.43 -4.82
C ALA A 775 23.00 -11.12 -4.06
N TYR A 776 23.26 -9.99 -4.71
CA TYR A 776 23.01 -8.68 -4.12
C TYR A 776 21.72 -8.05 -4.66
N GLN A 777 21.12 -7.19 -3.85
CA GLN A 777 19.97 -6.37 -4.26
C GLN A 777 20.40 -5.27 -5.24
N GLN A 778 19.42 -4.50 -5.71
CA GLN A 778 19.61 -3.43 -6.70
C GLN A 778 20.79 -2.51 -6.35
N GLY A 779 21.83 -2.56 -7.18
CA GLY A 779 22.93 -1.60 -7.17
C GLY A 779 22.49 -0.21 -7.65
N PHE A 780 23.44 0.65 -7.97
CA PHE A 780 23.12 1.98 -8.50
C PHE A 780 22.22 1.90 -9.75
N LEU A 781 21.08 2.60 -9.73
CA LEU A 781 20.14 2.62 -10.86
C LEU A 781 19.54 4.02 -11.08
N PRO A 782 19.88 4.70 -12.19
CA PRO A 782 19.23 5.94 -12.58
C PRO A 782 17.91 5.67 -13.31
N ILE A 783 16.83 6.33 -12.85
CA ILE A 783 15.51 6.18 -13.44
C ILE A 783 15.00 7.53 -13.95
N PRO A 784 14.87 7.72 -15.27
CA PRO A 784 14.24 8.91 -15.81
C PRO A 784 12.73 8.88 -15.59
N TYR A 785 12.14 10.06 -15.43
CA TYR A 785 10.71 10.25 -15.27
C TYR A 785 10.26 11.50 -16.03
N TYR A 786 9.12 11.38 -16.71
CA TYR A 786 8.44 12.48 -17.38
C TYR A 786 6.95 12.41 -17.13
N LYS A 787 6.31 13.55 -16.83
CA LYS A 787 4.86 13.70 -16.74
C LYS A 787 4.40 14.98 -17.41
N LEU A 788 3.27 14.89 -18.10
CA LEU A 788 2.56 15.99 -18.73
C LEU A 788 1.08 15.93 -18.34
N THR A 789 0.56 17.04 -17.82
CA THR A 789 -0.89 17.24 -17.58
C THR A 789 -1.38 18.46 -18.36
N PHE A 790 -2.54 18.38 -19.00
CA PHE A 790 -3.08 19.45 -19.88
C PHE A 790 -4.60 19.38 -20.07
#